data_AF-A0A9W6V7T3-F1
#
_entry.id   AF-A0A9W6V7T3-F1
#
_cell.length_a   1.000
_cell.length_b   1.000
_cell.length_c   1.000
_cell.angle_alpha   90.00
_cell.angle_beta   90.00
_cell.angle_gamma   90.00
#
_symmetry.space_group_name_H-M   'P 1'
#
loop_
_entity.id
_entity.type
_entity.pdbx_description
1 polymer ?
#
loop_
_entity_poly.entity_id
_entity_poly.type
_entity_poly.pdbx_seq_one_letter_code
_entity_poly.pdbx_strand_id
1 'polypeptide(L)'
;MQPFQLPEFYMPYPARLNPNLETARAHSKAWARSMEMIDVPQQGTMIWTEADLDAHDYALLCAYTHPDCDATELDLITDWYVWVFYFDDHFLELFKRTRDIPGARAYLDRLRLFMPVTGPITETPTNPVEAGLADLWQRTTPSMSGDWRRRFVESTKNLLDESLWELANIDAGRVSNPLEYIEMRRKVGGAPWSANLVEHAVGAEVPAVIAESRPMHVLRDTFSDAVHLRNDLFSYEREVLDEGELSNGVLVFEKFLDIDTQSAAESVNDLLTSRLHQFEHTTLTALPPLFDEHGVDPVGRLGVLAYVKGLQDWQSGGHEWHMRSSRYMNGGGAPGTGTLGGPTGLGTSAARIIPSLLATHEQRSRSFTHVPFAQVGDVSRPNPRMPFPIRSNPHLEQARENVISWGHAVGIIDEVPGLWDEERFRDYDLPLCAAGIHPDASADALDISSAWLAWGTYGDDYYPVFFRTAASYPAAKAQTERFSQLMPLDGEPTPEPVNALERGLLDLWQRTAGPMTLEARAQFRHAIEIMADSWVWELVNAYQNRIPDPVDYIEMRRRTFGSELTMSLSRIGHGRTVPPEVYRSRPVLAMENSAMDYACMINDIFSYQKEIQFEGEIHNLVLVVQNFFDTDAKTAMRIVGDLMDSRMREFEHVVATGLPALFADFDLGEDAQQTLLGYAEELRNWISGILAWHEGCRRYSEADLIRHFPESPGAPGAAGPVSPHLPSGLGTAAFRISPPAARPVESAPEPALATVPRGLPGAASQLGRVSEAVGVDASGQSAVTGTPGVAPTGVVSEVGRHAEVAGVDGSGPAALPHQPSGLGTAAARLKPVDESSAPSRPSAVDSGKPSIPRGFSGLGTAAARVTPPTRTAEVVAGH
;
A
#
# COMPACT_ATOMS: atom_id res chain seq x y z
N MET A 1 -33.09 16.69 1.05
CA MET A 1 -33.08 16.14 -0.33
C MET A 1 -31.75 15.45 -0.42
N GLN A 2 -31.72 14.18 -0.82
CA GLN A 2 -30.48 13.39 -0.82
C GLN A 2 -29.39 14.12 -1.62
N PRO A 3 -28.13 14.18 -1.14
CA PRO A 3 -27.08 14.96 -1.79
C PRO A 3 -26.71 14.47 -3.19
N PHE A 4 -26.90 13.18 -3.47
CA PHE A 4 -26.72 12.55 -4.78
C PHE A 4 -27.59 11.28 -4.89
N GLN A 5 -27.76 10.78 -6.10
CA GLN A 5 -28.35 9.47 -6.38
C GLN A 5 -27.26 8.40 -6.28
N LEU A 6 -27.52 7.32 -5.54
CA LEU A 6 -26.58 6.19 -5.45
C LEU A 6 -26.25 5.65 -6.86
N PRO A 7 -24.96 5.45 -7.18
CA PRO A 7 -24.54 4.94 -8.48
C PRO A 7 -24.86 3.46 -8.65
N GLU A 8 -24.72 2.94 -9.87
CA GLU A 8 -24.84 1.50 -10.13
C GLU A 8 -23.56 0.79 -9.66
N PHE A 9 -23.71 -0.07 -8.65
CA PHE A 9 -22.58 -0.77 -8.05
C PHE A 9 -22.18 -2.02 -8.82
N TYR A 10 -20.87 -2.25 -8.94
CA TYR A 10 -20.32 -3.54 -9.34
C TYR A 10 -20.58 -4.61 -8.26
N MET A 11 -21.35 -5.65 -8.61
CA MET A 11 -21.76 -6.73 -7.70
C MET A 11 -21.41 -8.10 -8.31
N PRO A 12 -20.12 -8.51 -8.27
CA PRO A 12 -19.66 -9.73 -8.94
C PRO A 12 -20.17 -11.02 -8.30
N TYR A 13 -20.58 -10.97 -7.04
CA TYR A 13 -21.01 -12.12 -6.26
C TYR A 13 -22.42 -11.91 -5.70
N PRO A 14 -23.29 -12.95 -5.70
CA PRO A 14 -24.59 -12.86 -5.06
C PRO A 14 -24.42 -12.98 -3.55
N ALA A 15 -25.03 -12.05 -2.80
CA ALA A 15 -25.12 -12.17 -1.35
C ALA A 15 -25.94 -13.41 -0.95
N ARG A 16 -25.50 -14.06 0.12
CA ARG A 16 -26.17 -15.21 0.76
C ARG A 16 -26.50 -14.84 2.19
N LEU A 17 -27.52 -15.46 2.77
CA LEU A 17 -27.97 -15.16 4.13
C LEU A 17 -27.83 -16.40 5.00
N ASN A 18 -27.13 -16.28 6.12
CA ASN A 18 -26.99 -17.33 7.11
C ASN A 18 -28.38 -17.71 7.68
N PRO A 19 -28.75 -19.00 7.73
CA PRO A 19 -30.05 -19.43 8.25
C PRO A 19 -30.25 -19.18 9.75
N ASN A 20 -29.19 -18.84 10.49
CA ASN A 20 -29.22 -18.67 11.95
C ASN A 20 -29.49 -17.23 12.42
N LEU A 21 -29.86 -16.31 11.51
CA LEU A 21 -30.09 -14.88 11.77
C LEU A 21 -30.91 -14.59 13.04
N GLU A 22 -32.07 -15.23 13.20
CA GLU A 22 -32.94 -14.93 14.35
C GLU A 22 -32.34 -15.35 15.70
N THR A 23 -31.50 -16.39 15.70
CA THR A 23 -30.76 -16.81 16.89
C THR A 23 -29.70 -15.76 17.23
N ALA A 24 -28.96 -15.28 16.23
CA ALA A 24 -27.97 -14.22 16.40
C ALA A 24 -28.57 -12.90 16.90
N ARG A 25 -29.77 -12.51 16.42
CA ARG A 25 -30.50 -11.35 16.95
C ARG A 25 -30.84 -11.49 18.43
N ALA A 26 -31.37 -12.65 18.83
CA ALA A 26 -31.76 -12.89 20.21
C ALA A 26 -30.54 -12.94 21.13
N HIS A 27 -29.48 -13.64 20.71
CA HIS A 27 -28.23 -13.77 21.45
C HIS A 27 -27.53 -12.43 21.63
N SER A 28 -27.22 -11.73 20.54
CA SER A 28 -26.44 -10.48 20.58
C SER A 28 -27.13 -9.37 21.36
N LYS A 29 -28.47 -9.29 21.30
CA LYS A 29 -29.24 -8.38 22.17
C LYS A 29 -29.10 -8.72 23.65
N ALA A 30 -29.18 -10.00 24.01
CA ALA A 30 -29.00 -10.43 25.40
C ALA A 30 -27.57 -10.15 25.87
N TRP A 31 -26.58 -10.39 25.01
CA TRP A 31 -25.19 -10.09 25.27
C TRP A 31 -24.95 -8.58 25.47
N ALA A 32 -25.45 -7.73 24.58
CA ALA A 32 -25.34 -6.27 24.67
C ALA A 32 -25.93 -5.71 25.98
N ARG A 33 -27.07 -6.25 26.46
CA ARG A 33 -27.61 -5.92 27.79
C ARG A 33 -26.66 -6.31 28.91
N SER A 34 -26.07 -7.52 28.83
CA SER A 34 -25.16 -8.02 29.86
C SER A 34 -23.86 -7.21 29.96
N MET A 35 -23.44 -6.60 28.85
CA MET A 35 -22.29 -5.71 28.78
C MET A 35 -22.63 -4.25 29.12
N GLU A 36 -23.89 -3.95 29.47
CA GLU A 36 -24.38 -2.59 29.77
C GLU A 36 -24.25 -1.61 28.59
N MET A 37 -24.33 -2.10 27.34
CA MET A 37 -24.27 -1.26 26.14
C MET A 37 -25.59 -0.58 25.81
N ILE A 38 -26.74 -1.16 26.21
CA ILE A 38 -28.06 -0.62 25.92
C ILE A 38 -28.81 -0.23 27.19
N ASP A 39 -29.55 0.88 27.12
CA ASP A 39 -30.40 1.43 28.19
C ASP A 39 -29.64 1.77 29.50
N VAL A 40 -28.31 1.84 29.46
CA VAL A 40 -27.45 2.23 30.59
C VAL A 40 -26.61 3.45 30.21
N PRO A 41 -26.84 4.61 30.85
CA PRO A 41 -26.07 5.83 30.54
C PRO A 41 -24.59 5.72 30.90
N GLN A 42 -23.72 6.14 29.99
CA GLN A 42 -22.28 6.28 30.19
C GLN A 42 -21.94 7.75 30.42
N GLN A 43 -21.39 8.07 31.60
CA GLN A 43 -21.08 9.45 32.02
C GLN A 43 -22.28 10.42 31.90
N GLY A 44 -23.50 9.91 32.06
CA GLY A 44 -24.74 10.68 31.93
C GLY A 44 -25.32 10.76 30.51
N THR A 45 -24.64 10.20 29.51
CA THR A 45 -25.09 10.14 28.12
C THR A 45 -25.66 8.75 27.81
N MET A 46 -26.86 8.69 27.24
CA MET A 46 -27.38 7.44 26.69
C MET A 46 -26.76 7.23 25.31
N ILE A 47 -25.90 6.21 25.17
CA ILE A 47 -25.27 5.91 23.88
C ILE A 47 -26.27 5.19 22.98
N TRP A 48 -26.75 4.02 23.41
CA TRP A 48 -27.80 3.26 22.71
C TRP A 48 -28.95 2.89 23.64
N THR A 49 -30.14 2.86 23.05
CA THR A 49 -31.31 2.15 23.56
C THR A 49 -31.45 0.80 22.87
N GLU A 50 -32.30 -0.09 23.39
CA GLU A 50 -32.65 -1.32 22.68
C GLU A 50 -33.21 -1.05 21.27
N ALA A 51 -33.97 0.03 21.11
CA ALA A 51 -34.55 0.39 19.82
C ALA A 51 -33.48 0.77 18.78
N ASP A 52 -32.39 1.40 19.22
CA ASP A 52 -31.26 1.73 18.34
C ASP A 52 -30.56 0.46 17.85
N LEU A 53 -30.26 -0.47 18.77
CA LEU A 53 -29.65 -1.76 18.42
C LEU A 53 -30.52 -2.57 17.44
N ASP A 54 -31.83 -2.62 17.68
CA ASP A 54 -32.79 -3.30 16.80
C ASP A 54 -32.88 -2.64 15.42
N ALA A 55 -32.82 -1.31 15.36
CA ALA A 55 -32.87 -0.57 14.11
C ALA A 55 -31.57 -0.73 13.28
N HIS A 56 -30.42 -0.83 13.94
CA HIS A 56 -29.13 -1.05 13.28
C HIS A 56 -29.02 -2.46 12.67
N ASP A 57 -29.54 -3.47 13.38
CA ASP A 57 -29.62 -4.87 12.98
C ASP A 57 -28.26 -5.47 12.57
N TYR A 58 -27.30 -5.47 13.50
CA TYR A 58 -25.96 -6.02 13.27
C TYR A 58 -25.95 -7.54 13.08
N ALA A 59 -26.96 -8.25 13.59
CA ALA A 59 -27.13 -9.67 13.29
C ALA A 59 -27.46 -9.91 11.82
N LEU A 60 -28.26 -9.03 11.18
CA LEU A 60 -28.50 -9.09 9.73
C LEU A 60 -27.22 -8.81 8.93
N LEU A 61 -26.40 -7.85 9.36
CA LEU A 61 -25.07 -7.64 8.78
C LEU A 61 -24.27 -8.94 8.82
N CYS A 62 -24.10 -9.52 10.01
CA CYS A 62 -23.25 -10.70 10.22
C CYS A 62 -23.79 -11.94 9.49
N ALA A 63 -25.11 -12.11 9.45
CA ALA A 63 -25.73 -13.22 8.72
C ALA A 63 -25.51 -13.10 7.20
N TYR A 64 -25.46 -11.88 6.67
CA TYR A 64 -25.13 -11.65 5.26
C TYR A 64 -23.64 -11.83 4.97
N THR A 65 -22.76 -11.37 5.88
CA THR A 65 -21.30 -11.37 5.65
C THR A 65 -20.64 -12.70 5.98
N HIS A 66 -21.25 -13.53 6.85
CA HIS A 66 -20.74 -14.84 7.25
C HIS A 66 -21.80 -15.93 7.01
N PRO A 67 -22.16 -16.20 5.74
CA PRO A 67 -23.32 -17.04 5.40
C PRO A 67 -23.14 -18.53 5.71
N ASP A 68 -21.91 -19.01 5.85
CA ASP A 68 -21.61 -20.44 5.99
C ASP A 68 -21.23 -20.89 7.40
N CYS A 69 -21.01 -19.96 8.35
CA CYS A 69 -20.64 -20.32 9.72
C CYS A 69 -21.86 -20.88 10.48
N ASP A 70 -21.60 -21.69 11.51
CA ASP A 70 -22.67 -22.22 12.35
C ASP A 70 -23.27 -21.15 13.28
N ALA A 71 -24.31 -21.52 14.04
CA ALA A 71 -24.99 -20.58 14.91
C ALA A 71 -24.09 -20.02 16.02
N THR A 72 -23.23 -20.84 16.61
CA THR A 72 -22.34 -20.40 17.72
C THR A 72 -21.29 -19.43 17.21
N GLU A 73 -20.76 -19.69 16.02
CA GLU A 73 -19.82 -18.81 15.36
C GLU A 73 -20.47 -17.49 14.94
N LEU A 74 -21.68 -17.55 14.36
CA LEU A 74 -22.44 -16.35 13.99
C LEU A 74 -22.78 -15.49 15.21
N ASP A 75 -23.15 -16.10 16.34
CA ASP A 75 -23.41 -15.42 17.60
C ASP A 75 -22.16 -14.66 18.09
N LEU A 76 -20.99 -15.30 18.09
CA LEU A 76 -19.72 -14.68 18.48
C LEU A 76 -19.32 -13.53 17.56
N ILE A 77 -19.39 -13.73 16.24
CA ILE A 77 -19.08 -12.68 15.26
C ILE A 77 -20.04 -11.51 15.40
N THR A 78 -21.33 -11.78 15.63
CA THR A 78 -22.32 -10.72 15.84
C THR A 78 -21.99 -9.89 17.07
N ASP A 79 -21.58 -10.51 18.17
CA ASP A 79 -21.15 -9.79 19.38
C ASP A 79 -19.93 -8.88 19.10
N TRP A 80 -18.96 -9.34 18.29
CA TRP A 80 -17.83 -8.52 17.84
C TRP A 80 -18.27 -7.28 17.05
N TYR A 81 -19.23 -7.43 16.14
CA TYR A 81 -19.75 -6.29 15.38
C TYR A 81 -20.60 -5.35 16.25
N VAL A 82 -21.39 -5.88 17.18
CA VAL A 82 -22.09 -5.04 18.17
C VAL A 82 -21.08 -4.22 18.97
N TRP A 83 -19.99 -4.84 19.43
CA TRP A 83 -18.93 -4.16 20.18
C TRP A 83 -18.24 -3.06 19.36
N VAL A 84 -17.86 -3.33 18.11
CA VAL A 84 -17.09 -2.36 17.32
C VAL A 84 -17.92 -1.13 16.96
N PHE A 85 -19.21 -1.32 16.62
CA PHE A 85 -20.11 -0.20 16.37
C PHE A 85 -20.48 0.56 17.65
N TYR A 86 -20.60 -0.15 18.79
CA TYR A 86 -20.82 0.54 20.06
C TYR A 86 -19.60 1.37 20.46
N PHE A 87 -18.38 0.85 20.25
CA PHE A 87 -17.14 1.58 20.46
C PHE A 87 -17.13 2.89 19.66
N ASP A 88 -17.49 2.85 18.37
CA ASP A 88 -17.51 4.01 17.48
C ASP A 88 -18.50 5.09 17.98
N ASP A 89 -19.76 4.72 18.22
CA ASP A 89 -20.80 5.65 18.70
C ASP A 89 -20.47 6.16 20.13
N HIS A 90 -19.90 5.31 21.00
CA HIS A 90 -19.43 5.70 22.33
C HIS A 90 -18.26 6.70 22.26
N PHE A 91 -17.31 6.49 21.35
CA PHE A 91 -16.17 7.38 21.15
C PHE A 91 -16.61 8.72 20.55
N LEU A 92 -17.55 8.70 19.61
CA LEU A 92 -18.16 9.89 19.01
C LEU A 92 -18.78 10.78 20.09
N GLU A 93 -19.67 10.22 20.92
CA GLU A 93 -20.43 10.98 21.91
C GLU A 93 -19.57 11.51 23.06
N LEU A 94 -18.62 10.71 23.57
CA LEU A 94 -17.82 11.11 24.74
C LEU A 94 -16.57 11.92 24.39
N PHE A 95 -15.96 11.70 23.21
CA PHE A 95 -14.67 12.30 22.87
C PHE A 95 -14.70 13.18 21.61
N LYS A 96 -15.30 12.73 20.49
CA LYS A 96 -15.29 13.56 19.26
C LYS A 96 -16.12 14.82 19.43
N ARG A 97 -17.34 14.73 19.96
CA ARG A 97 -18.22 15.90 20.19
C ARG A 97 -17.63 16.89 21.19
N THR A 98 -16.93 16.41 22.21
CA THR A 98 -16.30 17.22 23.28
C THR A 98 -14.91 17.73 22.91
N ARG A 99 -14.27 17.11 21.90
CA ARG A 99 -12.89 17.34 21.49
C ARG A 99 -11.85 17.03 22.58
N ASP A 100 -12.12 16.04 23.42
CA ASP A 100 -11.23 15.63 24.52
C ASP A 100 -10.14 14.65 24.04
N ILE A 101 -9.10 15.18 23.39
CA ILE A 101 -7.95 14.38 22.90
C ILE A 101 -7.21 13.67 24.05
N PRO A 102 -6.87 14.31 25.20
CA PRO A 102 -6.21 13.62 26.30
C PRO A 102 -7.05 12.48 26.88
N GLY A 103 -8.36 12.69 27.06
CA GLY A 103 -9.28 11.66 27.53
C GLY A 103 -9.40 10.49 26.56
N ALA A 104 -9.52 10.78 25.26
CA ALA A 104 -9.53 9.78 24.20
C ALA A 104 -8.27 8.89 24.22
N ARG A 105 -7.09 9.50 24.36
CA ARG A 105 -5.82 8.75 24.43
C ARG A 105 -5.77 7.81 25.62
N ALA A 106 -6.08 8.30 26.81
CA ALA A 106 -6.11 7.48 28.03
C ALA A 106 -7.12 6.33 27.92
N TYR A 107 -8.26 6.58 27.27
CA TYR A 107 -9.28 5.57 27.00
C TYR A 107 -8.77 4.46 26.05
N LEU A 108 -8.15 4.82 24.93
CA LEU A 108 -7.61 3.83 23.99
C LEU A 108 -6.41 3.06 24.57
N ASP A 109 -5.55 3.72 25.35
CA ASP A 109 -4.44 3.06 26.04
C ASP A 109 -4.91 1.96 26.99
N ARG A 110 -6.06 2.18 27.67
CA ARG A 110 -6.68 1.14 28.51
C ARG A 110 -7.20 -0.03 27.67
N LEU A 111 -7.85 0.20 26.54
CA LEU A 111 -8.38 -0.87 25.68
C LEU A 111 -7.27 -1.85 25.24
N ARG A 112 -6.06 -1.35 24.98
CA ARG A 112 -4.89 -2.17 24.62
C ARG A 112 -4.51 -3.20 25.69
N LEU A 113 -4.86 -2.97 26.96
CA LEU A 113 -4.58 -3.90 28.07
C LEU A 113 -5.49 -5.14 28.07
N PHE A 114 -6.61 -5.09 27.34
CA PHE A 114 -7.57 -6.19 27.24
C PHE A 114 -7.29 -7.14 26.06
N MET A 115 -6.18 -6.96 25.35
CA MET A 115 -5.82 -7.75 24.17
C MET A 115 -4.44 -8.43 24.30
N PRO A 116 -4.16 -9.20 25.38
CA PRO A 116 -2.89 -9.89 25.50
C PRO A 116 -2.74 -10.93 24.40
N VAL A 117 -1.61 -10.91 23.68
CA VAL A 117 -1.24 -11.97 22.72
C VAL A 117 -1.06 -13.31 23.45
N THR A 118 -0.49 -13.25 24.65
CA THR A 118 -0.22 -14.40 25.53
C THR A 118 -0.58 -14.06 26.97
N GLY A 119 -1.14 -15.03 27.69
CA GLY A 119 -1.51 -14.87 29.09
C GLY A 119 -2.94 -14.34 29.28
N PRO A 120 -3.43 -14.31 30.53
CA PRO A 120 -4.76 -13.82 30.84
C PRO A 120 -4.82 -12.29 30.84
N ILE A 121 -6.02 -11.74 30.66
CA ILE A 121 -6.32 -10.34 30.97
C ILE A 121 -6.21 -10.14 32.49
N THR A 122 -5.42 -9.17 32.93
CA THR A 122 -5.22 -8.84 34.35
C THR A 122 -6.00 -7.62 34.81
N GLU A 123 -6.38 -6.75 33.87
CA GLU A 123 -7.11 -5.53 34.17
C GLU A 123 -8.60 -5.79 34.39
N THR A 124 -9.20 -5.00 35.27
CA THR A 124 -10.65 -5.02 35.50
C THR A 124 -11.33 -4.00 34.58
N PRO A 125 -12.34 -4.42 33.78
CA PRO A 125 -13.13 -3.49 32.97
C PRO A 125 -13.82 -2.41 33.81
N THR A 126 -13.86 -1.19 33.29
CA THR A 126 -14.45 -0.02 33.96
C THR A 126 -15.60 0.62 33.16
N ASN A 127 -15.83 0.16 31.94
CA ASN A 127 -16.88 0.63 31.05
C ASN A 127 -17.34 -0.53 30.10
N PRO A 128 -18.50 -0.38 29.42
CA PRO A 128 -19.03 -1.41 28.53
C PRO A 128 -18.09 -1.85 27.40
N VAL A 129 -17.26 -0.94 26.87
CA VAL A 129 -16.34 -1.26 25.78
C VAL A 129 -15.22 -2.16 26.27
N GLU A 130 -14.61 -1.85 27.42
CA GLU A 130 -13.62 -2.71 28.05
C GLU A 130 -14.22 -4.08 28.43
N ALA A 131 -15.46 -4.10 28.93
CA ALA A 131 -16.14 -5.33 29.35
C ALA A 131 -16.42 -6.24 28.16
N GLY A 132 -16.97 -5.67 27.08
CA GLY A 132 -17.22 -6.39 25.83
C GLY A 132 -15.92 -6.91 25.21
N LEU A 133 -14.87 -6.09 25.14
CA LEU A 133 -13.57 -6.51 24.60
C LEU A 133 -12.96 -7.65 25.42
N ALA A 134 -13.05 -7.58 26.75
CA ALA A 134 -12.54 -8.64 27.63
C ALA A 134 -13.26 -9.98 27.41
N ASP A 135 -14.60 -9.96 27.30
CA ASP A 135 -15.40 -11.17 27.02
C ASP A 135 -15.07 -11.75 25.64
N LEU A 136 -15.11 -10.91 24.60
CA LEU A 136 -14.87 -11.29 23.23
C LEU A 136 -13.46 -11.85 23.02
N TRP A 137 -12.45 -11.24 23.63
CA TRP A 137 -11.06 -11.72 23.57
C TRP A 137 -10.93 -13.12 24.18
N GLN A 138 -11.58 -13.37 25.33
CA GLN A 138 -11.56 -14.67 26.01
C GLN A 138 -12.28 -15.77 25.21
N ARG A 139 -13.36 -15.42 24.50
CA ARG A 139 -14.13 -16.37 23.68
C ARG A 139 -13.47 -16.69 22.34
N THR A 140 -12.66 -15.78 21.80
CA THR A 140 -12.12 -15.87 20.42
C THR A 140 -10.69 -16.40 20.40
N THR A 141 -9.80 -15.86 21.24
CA THR A 141 -8.37 -16.11 21.11
C THR A 141 -7.88 -17.52 21.45
N PRO A 142 -8.53 -18.32 22.33
CA PRO A 142 -8.07 -19.68 22.63
C PRO A 142 -8.13 -20.65 21.43
N SER A 143 -8.99 -20.40 20.44
CA SER A 143 -9.11 -21.23 19.24
C SER A 143 -8.11 -20.88 18.15
N MET A 144 -7.31 -19.81 18.31
CA MET A 144 -6.47 -19.26 17.26
C MET A 144 -4.97 -19.33 17.59
N SER A 145 -4.16 -19.42 16.54
CA SER A 145 -2.70 -19.47 16.65
C SER A 145 -2.11 -18.19 17.27
N GLY A 146 -0.86 -18.28 17.72
CA GLY A 146 -0.12 -17.11 18.19
C GLY A 146 0.14 -16.08 17.08
N ASP A 147 0.27 -16.54 15.83
CA ASP A 147 0.46 -15.68 14.66
C ASP A 147 -0.81 -14.90 14.34
N TRP A 148 -1.97 -15.58 14.27
CA TRP A 148 -3.25 -14.92 14.07
C TRP A 148 -3.54 -13.91 15.19
N ARG A 149 -3.30 -14.27 16.45
CA ARG A 149 -3.49 -13.34 17.58
C ARG A 149 -2.65 -12.07 17.45
N ARG A 150 -1.39 -12.17 16.99
CA ARG A 150 -0.56 -10.98 16.74
C ARG A 150 -1.16 -10.09 15.65
N ARG A 151 -1.59 -10.68 14.54
CA ARG A 151 -2.26 -9.93 13.45
C ARG A 151 -3.55 -9.28 13.92
N PHE A 152 -4.36 -10.00 14.69
CA PHE A 152 -5.62 -9.48 15.19
C PHE A 152 -5.41 -8.36 16.21
N VAL A 153 -4.45 -8.47 17.14
CA VAL A 153 -4.05 -7.37 18.03
C VAL A 153 -3.65 -6.13 17.23
N GLU A 154 -2.84 -6.31 16.18
CA GLU A 154 -2.41 -5.19 15.34
C GLU A 154 -3.60 -4.54 14.63
N SER A 155 -4.48 -5.34 14.01
CA SER A 155 -5.68 -4.84 13.34
C SER A 155 -6.63 -4.09 14.30
N THR A 156 -6.76 -4.56 15.54
CA THR A 156 -7.61 -3.90 16.54
C THR A 156 -6.94 -2.62 17.05
N LYS A 157 -5.62 -2.60 17.29
CA LYS A 157 -4.91 -1.36 17.64
C LYS A 157 -5.09 -0.29 16.56
N ASN A 158 -4.94 -0.70 15.30
CA ASN A 158 -5.16 0.13 14.14
C ASN A 158 -6.57 0.72 14.11
N LEU A 159 -7.59 -0.13 14.32
CA LEU A 159 -8.99 0.28 14.45
C LEU A 159 -9.19 1.35 15.53
N LEU A 160 -8.60 1.13 16.70
CA LEU A 160 -8.69 2.08 17.82
C LEU A 160 -8.00 3.41 17.50
N ASP A 161 -6.84 3.37 16.87
CA ASP A 161 -6.04 4.56 16.53
C ASP A 161 -6.68 5.42 15.43
N GLU A 162 -7.66 4.90 14.66
CA GLU A 162 -8.48 5.67 13.70
C GLU A 162 -9.17 6.83 14.37
N SER A 163 -9.81 6.58 15.51
CA SER A 163 -10.68 7.54 16.15
C SER A 163 -9.92 8.77 16.65
N LEU A 164 -8.66 8.61 17.09
CA LEU A 164 -7.78 9.73 17.43
C LEU A 164 -7.39 10.56 16.22
N TRP A 165 -7.18 9.92 15.07
CA TRP A 165 -6.86 10.64 13.86
C TRP A 165 -8.04 11.48 13.35
N GLU A 166 -9.20 10.86 13.21
CA GLU A 166 -10.40 11.53 12.74
C GLU A 166 -10.69 12.75 13.62
N LEU A 167 -10.53 12.61 14.93
CA LEU A 167 -10.65 13.71 15.89
C LEU A 167 -9.66 14.86 15.61
N ALA A 168 -8.39 14.56 15.32
CA ALA A 168 -7.39 15.58 14.99
C ALA A 168 -7.71 16.31 13.67
N ASN A 169 -8.22 15.60 12.66
CA ASN A 169 -8.63 16.20 11.39
C ASN A 169 -9.86 17.10 11.53
N ILE A 170 -10.87 16.65 12.29
CA ILE A 170 -12.07 17.42 12.60
C ILE A 170 -11.69 18.72 13.33
N ASP A 171 -10.79 18.64 14.32
CA ASP A 171 -10.34 19.83 15.05
C ASP A 171 -9.62 20.83 14.14
N ALA A 172 -8.78 20.32 13.22
CA ALA A 172 -8.04 21.12 12.24
C ALA A 172 -8.90 21.62 11.06
N GLY A 173 -10.12 21.10 10.87
CA GLY A 173 -10.96 21.39 9.71
C GLY A 173 -10.32 20.97 8.38
N ARG A 174 -9.51 19.90 8.39
CA ARG A 174 -8.67 19.49 7.27
C ARG A 174 -9.24 18.25 6.58
N VAL A 175 -9.62 18.40 5.32
CA VAL A 175 -9.96 17.28 4.44
C VAL A 175 -8.67 16.68 3.87
N SER A 176 -8.56 15.36 3.91
CA SER A 176 -7.40 14.64 3.38
C SER A 176 -7.39 14.66 1.84
N ASN A 177 -6.22 14.54 1.22
CA ASN A 177 -6.16 14.27 -0.23
C ASN A 177 -6.50 12.79 -0.52
N PRO A 178 -6.77 12.40 -1.78
CA PRO A 178 -7.17 11.02 -2.11
C PRO A 178 -6.18 9.93 -1.66
N LEU A 179 -4.87 10.18 -1.76
CA LEU A 179 -3.85 9.18 -1.37
C LEU A 179 -3.75 9.05 0.15
N GLU A 180 -3.71 10.18 0.86
CA GLU A 180 -3.75 10.19 2.32
C GLU A 180 -5.02 9.51 2.84
N TYR A 181 -6.18 9.79 2.21
CA TYR A 181 -7.45 9.21 2.59
C TYR A 181 -7.45 7.67 2.52
N ILE A 182 -7.04 7.11 1.37
CA ILE A 182 -6.98 5.65 1.19
C ILE A 182 -5.95 5.02 2.13
N GLU A 183 -4.75 5.62 2.25
CA GLU A 183 -3.71 5.09 3.13
C GLU A 183 -4.18 5.06 4.59
N MET A 184 -4.90 6.10 5.01
CA MET A 184 -5.47 6.17 6.35
C MET A 184 -6.57 5.13 6.54
N ARG A 185 -7.58 5.09 5.68
CA ARG A 185 -8.67 4.10 5.80
C ARG A 185 -8.16 2.65 5.83
N ARG A 186 -7.06 2.31 5.14
CA ARG A 186 -6.45 0.98 5.25
C ARG A 186 -5.72 0.73 6.56
N LYS A 187 -4.96 1.73 7.02
CA LYS A 187 -4.10 1.58 8.20
C LYS A 187 -4.88 1.58 9.49
N VAL A 188 -6.01 2.29 9.54
CA VAL A 188 -6.76 2.47 10.77
C VAL A 188 -8.22 2.03 10.64
N GLY A 189 -8.73 1.76 9.44
CA GLY A 189 -10.11 1.29 9.27
C GLY A 189 -10.39 -0.09 9.87
N GLY A 190 -11.67 -0.36 10.14
CA GLY A 190 -12.12 -1.66 10.67
C GLY A 190 -12.17 -2.83 9.69
N ALA A 191 -11.77 -2.65 8.42
CA ALA A 191 -11.85 -3.73 7.44
C ALA A 191 -10.73 -4.80 7.57
N PRO A 192 -9.45 -4.48 7.82
CA PRO A 192 -8.44 -5.49 8.19
C PRO A 192 -8.84 -6.31 9.42
N TRP A 193 -9.45 -5.67 10.41
CA TRP A 193 -10.03 -6.33 11.60
C TRP A 193 -11.15 -7.30 11.20
N SER A 194 -12.06 -6.88 10.32
CA SER A 194 -13.12 -7.74 9.77
C SER A 194 -12.54 -8.93 9.00
N ALA A 195 -11.47 -8.73 8.24
CA ALA A 195 -10.79 -9.80 7.51
C ALA A 195 -10.20 -10.86 8.45
N ASN A 196 -9.65 -10.47 9.61
CA ASN A 196 -9.19 -11.44 10.60
C ASN A 196 -10.34 -12.25 11.21
N LEU A 197 -11.52 -11.65 11.43
CA LEU A 197 -12.72 -12.39 11.85
C LEU A 197 -13.22 -13.35 10.76
N VAL A 198 -13.03 -13.04 9.48
CA VAL A 198 -13.33 -13.98 8.39
C VAL A 198 -12.47 -15.24 8.50
N GLU A 199 -11.18 -15.16 8.84
CA GLU A 199 -10.33 -16.35 9.08
C GLU A 199 -10.92 -17.26 10.17
N HIS A 200 -11.45 -16.65 11.23
CA HIS A 200 -12.09 -17.36 12.35
C HIS A 200 -13.42 -17.99 11.91
N ALA A 201 -14.28 -17.22 11.22
CA ALA A 201 -15.58 -17.65 10.72
C ALA A 201 -15.53 -18.83 9.75
N VAL A 202 -14.50 -18.88 8.89
CA VAL A 202 -14.32 -19.99 7.94
C VAL A 202 -13.55 -21.17 8.54
N GLY A 203 -13.08 -21.04 9.78
CA GLY A 203 -12.30 -22.07 10.47
C GLY A 203 -10.93 -22.34 9.84
N ALA A 204 -10.35 -21.34 9.14
CA ALA A 204 -9.07 -21.49 8.46
C ALA A 204 -8.24 -20.20 8.50
N GLU A 205 -7.08 -20.29 9.14
CA GLU A 205 -6.09 -19.21 9.16
C GLU A 205 -5.29 -19.18 7.85
N VAL A 206 -4.93 -17.97 7.41
CA VAL A 206 -3.94 -17.79 6.36
C VAL A 206 -2.58 -18.31 6.88
N PRO A 207 -1.90 -19.23 6.17
CA PRO A 207 -0.62 -19.75 6.59
C PRO A 207 0.43 -18.64 6.80
N ALA A 208 1.13 -18.66 7.93
CA ALA A 208 2.07 -17.60 8.31
C ALA A 208 3.17 -17.35 7.26
N VAL A 209 3.60 -18.41 6.53
CA VAL A 209 4.61 -18.33 5.48
C VAL A 209 4.20 -17.45 4.29
N ILE A 210 2.90 -17.26 4.06
CA ILE A 210 2.39 -16.39 2.98
C ILE A 210 1.56 -15.20 3.49
N ALA A 211 1.24 -15.13 4.77
CA ALA A 211 0.38 -14.07 5.33
C ALA A 211 0.93 -12.66 5.08
N GLU A 212 2.26 -12.51 5.11
CA GLU A 212 2.96 -11.25 4.83
C GLU A 212 3.41 -11.10 3.37
N SER A 213 3.03 -12.04 2.50
CA SER A 213 3.32 -11.92 1.07
C SER A 213 2.47 -10.82 0.43
N ARG A 214 3.03 -10.18 -0.59
CA ARG A 214 2.35 -9.10 -1.31
C ARG A 214 0.95 -9.49 -1.82
N PRO A 215 0.72 -10.67 -2.46
CA PRO A 215 -0.62 -11.02 -2.93
C PRO A 215 -1.66 -11.08 -1.80
N MET A 216 -1.27 -11.52 -0.60
CA MET A 216 -2.16 -11.55 0.55
C MET A 216 -2.47 -10.15 1.09
N HIS A 217 -1.47 -9.26 1.11
CA HIS A 217 -1.71 -7.84 1.43
C HIS A 217 -2.63 -7.19 0.40
N VAL A 218 -2.40 -7.36 -0.90
CA VAL A 218 -3.26 -6.80 -1.96
C VAL A 218 -4.70 -7.28 -1.82
N LEU A 219 -4.95 -8.55 -1.50
CA LEU A 219 -6.31 -9.06 -1.26
C LEU A 219 -6.98 -8.40 -0.06
N ARG A 220 -6.26 -8.26 1.07
CA ARG A 220 -6.78 -7.58 2.25
C ARG A 220 -7.05 -6.10 1.97
N ASP A 221 -6.13 -5.42 1.29
CA ASP A 221 -6.18 -3.98 1.08
C ASP A 221 -7.24 -3.61 0.04
N THR A 222 -7.37 -4.38 -1.05
CA THR A 222 -8.49 -4.21 -2.02
C THR A 222 -9.85 -4.50 -1.41
N PHE A 223 -9.95 -5.52 -0.55
CA PHE A 223 -11.13 -5.76 0.26
C PHE A 223 -11.41 -4.52 1.14
N SER A 224 -10.43 -4.08 1.92
CA SER A 224 -10.53 -2.92 2.82
C SER A 224 -11.04 -1.67 2.11
N ASP A 225 -10.40 -1.29 0.99
CA ASP A 225 -10.82 -0.13 0.21
C ASP A 225 -12.26 -0.27 -0.26
N ALA A 226 -12.63 -1.45 -0.75
CA ALA A 226 -13.95 -1.68 -1.30
C ALA A 226 -15.04 -1.70 -0.21
N VAL A 227 -14.69 -2.03 1.04
CA VAL A 227 -15.57 -1.87 2.20
C VAL A 227 -15.78 -0.39 2.50
N HIS A 228 -14.70 0.36 2.67
CA HIS A 228 -14.75 1.77 3.08
C HIS A 228 -15.39 2.66 2.01
N LEU A 229 -14.99 2.54 0.75
CA LEU A 229 -15.56 3.35 -0.34
C LEU A 229 -17.05 3.09 -0.54
N ARG A 230 -17.51 1.85 -0.30
CA ARG A 230 -18.94 1.55 -0.31
C ARG A 230 -19.64 2.22 0.86
N ASN A 231 -19.07 2.11 2.07
CA ASN A 231 -19.62 2.76 3.25
C ASN A 231 -19.77 4.27 3.01
N ASP A 232 -18.72 4.94 2.52
CA ASP A 232 -18.70 6.37 2.21
C ASP A 232 -19.88 6.82 1.32
N LEU A 233 -20.18 6.04 0.27
CA LEU A 233 -21.29 6.32 -0.64
C LEU A 233 -22.66 6.24 0.05
N PHE A 234 -22.79 5.36 1.04
CA PHE A 234 -24.04 5.17 1.79
C PHE A 234 -24.16 6.10 3.00
N SER A 235 -23.05 6.50 3.61
CA SER A 235 -23.01 7.27 4.85
C SER A 235 -22.80 8.78 4.65
N TYR A 236 -22.45 9.23 3.44
CA TYR A 236 -22.14 10.64 3.14
C TYR A 236 -23.14 11.66 3.73
N GLU A 237 -24.45 11.44 3.55
CA GLU A 237 -25.46 12.38 4.06
C GLU A 237 -25.38 12.52 5.58
N ARG A 238 -25.19 11.41 6.30
CA ARG A 238 -25.10 11.41 7.77
C ARG A 238 -23.76 12.00 8.23
N GLU A 239 -22.66 11.46 7.71
CA GLU A 239 -21.31 11.82 8.11
C GLU A 239 -21.00 13.31 7.82
N VAL A 240 -21.27 13.76 6.60
CA VAL A 240 -20.86 15.10 6.16
C VAL A 240 -21.86 16.18 6.59
N LEU A 241 -23.17 15.90 6.58
CA LEU A 241 -24.19 16.93 6.85
C LEU A 241 -24.65 16.98 8.31
N ASP A 242 -24.57 15.89 9.06
CA ASP A 242 -25.03 15.83 10.47
C ASP A 242 -23.84 15.75 11.44
N GLU A 243 -22.93 14.79 11.23
CA GLU A 243 -21.82 14.53 12.16
C GLU A 243 -20.66 15.54 12.00
N GLY A 244 -20.52 16.14 10.81
CA GLY A 244 -19.39 17.01 10.48
C GLY A 244 -18.08 16.23 10.30
N GLU A 245 -18.18 14.94 9.99
CA GLU A 245 -17.05 14.06 9.69
C GLU A 245 -16.41 14.47 8.35
N LEU A 246 -15.09 14.44 8.31
CA LEU A 246 -14.30 14.83 7.14
C LEU A 246 -13.71 13.63 6.40
N SER A 247 -13.78 12.46 7.00
CA SER A 247 -13.19 11.20 6.53
C SER A 247 -14.14 10.46 5.60
N ASN A 248 -14.63 11.10 4.54
CA ASN A 248 -15.51 10.45 3.56
C ASN A 248 -14.95 10.61 2.14
N GLY A 249 -14.81 9.51 1.41
CA GLY A 249 -14.21 9.47 0.07
C GLY A 249 -14.92 10.38 -0.95
N VAL A 250 -16.24 10.53 -0.84
CA VAL A 250 -17.00 11.44 -1.73
C VAL A 250 -16.63 12.89 -1.45
N LEU A 251 -16.51 13.29 -0.18
CA LEU A 251 -16.06 14.64 0.19
C LEU A 251 -14.63 14.89 -0.27
N VAL A 252 -13.75 13.91 -0.11
CA VAL A 252 -12.34 13.99 -0.54
C VAL A 252 -12.26 14.22 -2.05
N PHE A 253 -12.99 13.45 -2.86
CA PHE A 253 -12.99 13.60 -4.32
C PHE A 253 -13.66 14.90 -4.76
N GLU A 254 -14.77 15.30 -4.13
CA GLU A 254 -15.47 16.55 -4.39
C GLU A 254 -14.53 17.75 -4.21
N LYS A 255 -13.80 17.80 -3.09
CA LYS A 255 -12.88 18.90 -2.78
C LYS A 255 -11.59 18.87 -3.58
N PHE A 256 -11.03 17.69 -3.82
CA PHE A 256 -9.76 17.55 -4.51
C PHE A 256 -9.89 17.80 -6.02
N LEU A 257 -10.92 17.24 -6.66
CA LEU A 257 -11.14 17.37 -8.11
C LEU A 257 -11.93 18.64 -8.48
N ASP A 258 -12.47 19.36 -7.49
CA ASP A 258 -13.36 20.52 -7.67
C ASP A 258 -14.55 20.22 -8.59
N ILE A 259 -15.25 19.13 -8.27
CA ILE A 259 -16.42 18.62 -8.99
C ILE A 259 -17.65 18.62 -8.09
N ASP A 260 -18.84 18.49 -8.68
CA ASP A 260 -20.07 18.37 -7.91
C ASP A 260 -20.18 17.02 -7.18
N THR A 261 -21.02 16.96 -6.14
CA THR A 261 -21.16 15.78 -5.27
C THR A 261 -21.59 14.51 -6.02
N GLN A 262 -22.41 14.62 -7.08
CA GLN A 262 -22.81 13.44 -7.87
C GLN A 262 -21.61 12.90 -8.65
N SER A 263 -20.86 13.77 -9.33
CA SER A 263 -19.65 13.37 -10.06
C SER A 263 -18.57 12.78 -9.13
N ALA A 264 -18.46 13.29 -7.90
CA ALA A 264 -17.57 12.72 -6.88
C ALA A 264 -18.03 11.32 -6.44
N ALA A 265 -19.34 11.11 -6.23
CA ALA A 265 -19.90 9.81 -5.89
C ALA A 265 -19.69 8.77 -7.01
N GLU A 266 -19.86 9.16 -8.28
CA GLU A 266 -19.55 8.30 -9.44
C GLU A 266 -18.06 7.92 -9.46
N SER A 267 -17.16 8.89 -9.25
CA SER A 267 -15.70 8.64 -9.23
C SER A 267 -15.28 7.70 -8.09
N VAL A 268 -15.91 7.82 -6.91
CA VAL A 268 -15.70 6.91 -5.78
C VAL A 268 -16.22 5.51 -6.10
N ASN A 269 -17.35 5.39 -6.81
CA ASN A 269 -17.87 4.10 -7.26
C ASN A 269 -16.99 3.46 -8.35
N ASP A 270 -16.41 4.25 -9.25
CA ASP A 270 -15.42 3.76 -10.21
C ASP A 270 -14.16 3.24 -9.49
N LEU A 271 -13.72 3.93 -8.44
CA LEU A 271 -12.60 3.46 -7.62
C LEU A 271 -12.97 2.15 -6.92
N LEU A 272 -14.11 2.10 -6.23
CA LEU A 272 -14.66 0.89 -5.61
C LEU A 272 -14.68 -0.29 -6.59
N THR A 273 -15.21 -0.08 -7.79
CA THR A 273 -15.26 -1.08 -8.87
C THR A 273 -13.86 -1.54 -9.27
N SER A 274 -12.92 -0.60 -9.42
CA SER A 274 -11.54 -0.91 -9.76
C SER A 274 -10.84 -1.75 -8.68
N ARG A 275 -11.05 -1.44 -7.40
CA ARG A 275 -10.51 -2.23 -6.28
C ARG A 275 -11.06 -3.66 -6.27
N LEU A 276 -12.34 -3.85 -6.60
CA LEU A 276 -12.94 -5.18 -6.75
C LEU A 276 -12.37 -5.94 -7.95
N HIS A 277 -12.13 -5.28 -9.08
CA HIS A 277 -11.43 -5.91 -10.21
C HIS A 277 -10.00 -6.35 -9.84
N GLN A 278 -9.28 -5.55 -9.05
CA GLN A 278 -7.94 -5.90 -8.55
C GLN A 278 -7.99 -7.10 -7.59
N PHE A 279 -8.98 -7.15 -6.69
CA PHE A 279 -9.20 -8.30 -5.80
C PHE A 279 -9.39 -9.60 -6.59
N GLU A 280 -10.25 -9.57 -7.60
CA GLU A 280 -10.50 -10.70 -8.50
C GLU A 280 -9.26 -11.12 -9.28
N HIS A 281 -8.57 -10.14 -9.87
CA HIS A 281 -7.36 -10.39 -10.62
C HIS A 281 -6.32 -11.08 -9.75
N THR A 282 -6.04 -10.53 -8.56
CA THR A 282 -5.06 -11.07 -7.61
C THR A 282 -5.40 -12.50 -7.20
N THR A 283 -6.68 -12.77 -6.92
CA THR A 283 -7.17 -14.12 -6.59
C THR A 283 -6.84 -15.12 -7.70
N LEU A 284 -7.05 -14.72 -8.96
CA LEU A 284 -6.94 -15.63 -10.11
C LEU A 284 -5.51 -15.77 -10.63
N THR A 285 -4.68 -14.74 -10.52
CA THR A 285 -3.37 -14.70 -11.18
C THR A 285 -2.19 -14.79 -10.22
N ALA A 286 -2.33 -14.30 -8.99
CA ALA A 286 -1.21 -14.20 -8.05
C ALA A 286 -1.21 -15.31 -6.98
N LEU A 287 -2.37 -15.83 -6.57
CA LEU A 287 -2.42 -16.90 -5.56
C LEU A 287 -1.86 -18.25 -6.04
N PRO A 288 -2.18 -18.76 -7.25
CA PRO A 288 -1.64 -20.05 -7.69
C PRO A 288 -0.10 -20.12 -7.68
N PRO A 289 0.65 -19.17 -8.28
CA PRO A 289 2.11 -19.22 -8.24
C PRO A 289 2.66 -19.04 -6.81
N LEU A 290 2.02 -18.22 -5.96
CA LEU A 290 2.40 -18.07 -4.56
C LEU A 290 2.31 -19.40 -3.78
N PHE A 291 1.25 -20.18 -4.01
CA PHE A 291 1.10 -21.49 -3.37
C PHE A 291 2.15 -22.49 -3.81
N ASP A 292 2.53 -22.46 -5.08
CA ASP A 292 3.56 -23.34 -5.63
C ASP A 292 4.95 -22.94 -5.12
N GLU A 293 5.24 -21.64 -5.06
CA GLU A 293 6.49 -21.08 -4.57
C GLU A 293 6.77 -21.42 -3.10
N HIS A 294 5.77 -21.23 -2.23
CA HIS A 294 5.92 -21.49 -0.80
C HIS A 294 5.56 -22.93 -0.40
N GLY A 295 5.30 -23.80 -1.37
CA GLY A 295 4.96 -25.21 -1.12
C GLY A 295 3.72 -25.38 -0.23
N VAL A 296 2.74 -24.48 -0.33
CA VAL A 296 1.52 -24.53 0.48
C VAL A 296 0.77 -25.81 0.16
N ASP A 297 0.49 -26.61 1.18
CA ASP A 297 -0.14 -27.92 1.04
C ASP A 297 -1.63 -27.80 0.64
N PRO A 298 -2.28 -28.88 0.17
CA PRO A 298 -3.67 -28.82 -0.27
C PRO A 298 -4.66 -28.29 0.78
N VAL A 299 -4.41 -28.56 2.07
CA VAL A 299 -5.25 -28.07 3.17
C VAL A 299 -5.09 -26.56 3.34
N GLY A 300 -3.85 -26.06 3.37
CA GLY A 300 -3.56 -24.64 3.42
C GLY A 300 -4.10 -23.89 2.21
N ARG A 301 -4.00 -24.46 1.01
CA ARG A 301 -4.60 -23.88 -0.21
C ARG A 301 -6.12 -23.76 -0.09
N LEU A 302 -6.79 -24.81 0.39
CA LEU A 302 -8.24 -24.76 0.62
C LEU A 302 -8.61 -23.75 1.70
N GLY A 303 -7.81 -23.62 2.76
CA GLY A 303 -7.99 -22.61 3.81
C GLY A 303 -7.90 -21.19 3.27
N VAL A 304 -6.88 -20.87 2.47
CA VAL A 304 -6.75 -19.55 1.84
C VAL A 304 -7.91 -19.28 0.87
N LEU A 305 -8.34 -20.27 0.07
CA LEU A 305 -9.47 -20.10 -0.83
C LEU A 305 -10.80 -19.93 -0.07
N ALA A 306 -10.97 -20.60 1.08
CA ALA A 306 -12.11 -20.39 1.96
C ALA A 306 -12.11 -18.98 2.55
N TYR A 307 -10.96 -18.48 3.00
CA TYR A 307 -10.77 -17.10 3.44
C TYR A 307 -11.13 -16.09 2.33
N VAL A 308 -10.58 -16.26 1.12
CA VAL A 308 -10.90 -15.40 -0.04
C VAL A 308 -12.40 -15.40 -0.35
N LYS A 309 -13.03 -16.58 -0.36
CA LYS A 309 -14.48 -16.69 -0.54
C LYS A 309 -15.23 -15.97 0.59
N GLY A 310 -14.76 -16.08 1.84
CA GLY A 310 -15.30 -15.36 2.97
C GLY A 310 -15.26 -13.84 2.78
N LEU A 311 -14.16 -13.29 2.26
CA LEU A 311 -14.07 -11.87 1.91
C LEU A 311 -15.05 -11.48 0.78
N GLN A 312 -15.26 -12.35 -0.21
CA GLN A 312 -16.26 -12.15 -1.28
C GLN A 312 -17.70 -12.12 -0.74
N ASP A 313 -18.02 -13.06 0.16
CA ASP A 313 -19.31 -13.09 0.85
C ASP A 313 -19.50 -11.85 1.72
N TRP A 314 -18.47 -11.44 2.45
CA TRP A 314 -18.49 -10.22 3.25
C TRP A 314 -18.81 -9.00 2.39
N GLN A 315 -18.15 -8.86 1.23
CA GLN A 315 -18.35 -7.71 0.36
C GLN A 315 -19.76 -7.65 -0.25
N SER A 316 -20.30 -8.81 -0.66
CA SER A 316 -21.66 -8.88 -1.21
C SER A 316 -22.73 -8.72 -0.12
N GLY A 317 -22.52 -9.34 1.03
CA GLY A 317 -23.40 -9.26 2.18
C GLY A 317 -23.46 -7.87 2.81
N GLY A 318 -22.30 -7.22 2.94
CA GLY A 318 -22.19 -5.85 3.41
C GLY A 318 -23.01 -4.88 2.56
N HIS A 319 -22.98 -5.01 1.23
CA HIS A 319 -23.83 -4.20 0.34
C HIS A 319 -25.33 -4.40 0.62
N GLU A 320 -25.80 -5.63 0.77
CA GLU A 320 -27.22 -5.89 1.07
C GLU A 320 -27.65 -5.30 2.41
N TRP A 321 -26.77 -5.32 3.42
CA TRP A 321 -27.05 -4.67 4.70
C TRP A 321 -27.10 -3.14 4.57
N HIS A 322 -26.17 -2.49 3.85
CA HIS A 322 -26.20 -1.04 3.62
C HIS A 322 -27.50 -0.58 2.94
N MET A 323 -28.05 -1.39 2.03
CA MET A 323 -29.33 -1.13 1.37
C MET A 323 -30.56 -1.24 2.28
N ARG A 324 -30.43 -1.80 3.50
CA ARG A 324 -31.54 -2.09 4.42
C ARG A 324 -31.44 -1.39 5.77
N SER A 325 -30.23 -1.22 6.30
CA SER A 325 -30.01 -0.63 7.61
C SER A 325 -30.50 0.83 7.66
N SER A 326 -31.03 1.23 8.81
CA SER A 326 -31.49 2.60 9.07
C SER A 326 -30.36 3.63 9.08
N ARG A 327 -29.10 3.16 9.20
CA ARG A 327 -27.91 3.99 9.30
C ARG A 327 -27.58 4.79 8.02
N TYR A 328 -28.14 4.43 6.87
CA TYR A 328 -27.66 4.90 5.57
C TYR A 328 -28.70 5.58 4.69
N MET A 329 -28.20 6.36 3.73
CA MET A 329 -28.99 7.04 2.71
C MET A 329 -29.49 6.07 1.62
N ASN A 330 -30.36 5.13 2.01
CA ASN A 330 -30.97 4.14 1.09
C ASN A 330 -32.43 4.48 0.71
N GLY A 331 -32.86 5.72 0.97
CA GLY A 331 -34.23 6.17 0.69
C GLY A 331 -35.29 5.58 1.64
N GLY A 332 -34.86 4.97 2.75
CA GLY A 332 -35.72 4.51 3.84
C GLY A 332 -36.71 3.44 3.40
N GLY A 333 -36.27 2.39 2.69
CA GLY A 333 -37.05 1.15 2.48
C GLY A 333 -38.50 1.30 1.97
N ALA A 334 -38.87 2.47 1.45
CA ALA A 334 -40.22 2.75 0.99
C ALA A 334 -40.31 2.34 -0.47
N PRO A 335 -41.33 1.55 -0.86
CA PRO A 335 -41.47 1.07 -2.23
C PRO A 335 -41.67 2.28 -3.16
N GLY A 336 -40.61 2.62 -3.89
CA GLY A 336 -40.62 3.72 -4.85
C GLY A 336 -41.75 3.53 -5.87
N THR A 337 -42.62 4.53 -5.94
CA THR A 337 -43.59 4.70 -7.01
C THR A 337 -42.86 4.90 -8.33
N GLY A 338 -42.75 3.85 -9.14
CA GLY A 338 -42.29 3.95 -10.52
C GLY A 338 -41.63 2.69 -11.07
N THR A 339 -42.45 1.82 -11.67
CA THR A 339 -42.13 0.57 -12.40
C THR A 339 -41.92 -0.69 -11.54
N LEU A 340 -43.04 -1.42 -11.37
CA LEU A 340 -43.18 -2.84 -10.99
C LEU A 340 -42.16 -3.39 -9.98
N GLY A 341 -42.52 -3.33 -8.69
CA GLY A 341 -41.84 -4.03 -7.61
C GLY A 341 -41.74 -5.53 -7.86
N GLY A 342 -40.51 -5.99 -8.09
CA GLY A 342 -40.12 -7.40 -8.04
C GLY A 342 -39.65 -7.80 -6.62
N PRO A 343 -39.63 -9.10 -6.29
CA PRO A 343 -39.36 -9.59 -4.93
C PRO A 343 -37.91 -9.34 -4.51
N THR A 344 -37.66 -8.64 -3.40
CA THR A 344 -36.33 -8.30 -2.83
C THR A 344 -35.57 -9.48 -2.18
N GLY A 345 -35.81 -10.71 -2.64
CA GLY A 345 -35.21 -11.94 -2.11
C GLY A 345 -33.90 -12.34 -2.79
N LEU A 346 -33.26 -13.42 -2.31
CA LEU A 346 -32.01 -14.02 -2.80
C LEU A 346 -31.93 -14.21 -4.33
N GLY A 347 -33.08 -14.34 -5.02
CA GLY A 347 -33.14 -14.43 -6.48
C GLY A 347 -32.87 -13.12 -7.23
N THR A 348 -32.98 -11.96 -6.57
CA THR A 348 -32.72 -10.64 -7.19
C THR A 348 -31.26 -10.20 -7.14
N SER A 349 -30.49 -10.58 -6.12
CA SER A 349 -29.04 -10.31 -6.10
C SER A 349 -28.34 -11.05 -7.24
N ALA A 350 -28.66 -12.33 -7.46
CA ALA A 350 -28.17 -13.10 -8.60
C ALA A 350 -28.57 -12.52 -9.97
N ALA A 351 -29.75 -11.91 -10.07
CA ALA A 351 -30.24 -11.28 -11.30
C ALA A 351 -29.50 -9.95 -11.64
N ARG A 352 -28.83 -9.32 -10.66
CA ARG A 352 -28.05 -8.08 -10.84
C ARG A 352 -26.61 -8.31 -11.33
N ILE A 353 -26.10 -9.54 -11.24
CA ILE A 353 -24.72 -9.87 -11.62
C ILE A 353 -24.45 -9.53 -13.09
N ILE A 354 -25.23 -10.11 -14.02
CA ILE A 354 -24.99 -9.92 -15.47
C ILE A 354 -25.05 -8.43 -15.87
N PRO A 355 -26.09 -7.66 -15.48
CA PRO A 355 -26.10 -6.21 -15.73
C PRO A 355 -24.89 -5.49 -15.14
N SER A 356 -24.52 -5.76 -13.88
CA SER A 356 -23.37 -5.09 -13.25
C SER A 356 -22.04 -5.41 -13.94
N LEU A 357 -21.84 -6.66 -14.38
CA LEU A 357 -20.65 -7.07 -15.15
C LEU A 357 -20.60 -6.37 -16.52
N LEU A 358 -21.74 -6.20 -17.17
CA LEU A 358 -21.82 -5.50 -18.46
C LEU A 358 -21.58 -3.99 -18.29
N ALA A 359 -22.12 -3.38 -17.23
CA ALA A 359 -21.96 -1.97 -16.94
C ALA A 359 -20.50 -1.57 -16.68
N THR A 360 -19.71 -2.44 -16.04
CA THR A 360 -18.31 -2.15 -15.68
C THR A 360 -17.28 -2.77 -16.61
N HIS A 361 -17.73 -3.51 -17.64
CA HIS A 361 -16.86 -4.17 -18.60
C HIS A 361 -15.97 -3.16 -19.34
N GLU A 362 -16.49 -1.98 -19.69
CA GLU A 362 -15.72 -0.94 -20.37
C GLU A 362 -14.51 -0.52 -19.52
N GLN A 363 -14.73 -0.09 -18.27
CA GLN A 363 -13.68 0.26 -17.33
C GLN A 363 -12.64 -0.87 -17.17
N ARG A 364 -13.11 -2.13 -17.01
CA ARG A 364 -12.22 -3.30 -16.88
C ARG A 364 -11.37 -3.51 -18.13
N SER A 365 -11.98 -3.41 -19.31
CA SER A 365 -11.33 -3.67 -20.59
C SER A 365 -10.29 -2.61 -20.94
N ARG A 366 -10.54 -1.32 -20.62
CA ARG A 366 -9.60 -0.21 -20.88
C ARG A 366 -8.21 -0.50 -20.30
N SER A 367 -8.15 -1.04 -19.08
CA SER A 367 -6.90 -1.42 -18.42
C SER A 367 -6.05 -2.44 -19.20
N PHE A 368 -6.61 -3.17 -20.16
CA PHE A 368 -5.90 -4.18 -20.96
C PHE A 368 -5.69 -3.79 -22.43
N THR A 369 -6.21 -2.64 -22.86
CA THR A 369 -6.22 -2.21 -24.27
C THR A 369 -5.23 -1.08 -24.57
N HIS A 370 -4.28 -0.81 -23.66
CA HIS A 370 -3.21 0.15 -23.93
C HIS A 370 -2.49 -0.17 -25.25
N VAL A 371 -2.23 0.87 -26.03
CA VAL A 371 -1.48 0.80 -27.30
C VAL A 371 -0.08 1.34 -27.04
N PRO A 372 0.96 0.49 -27.04
CA PRO A 372 2.33 0.92 -26.81
C PRO A 372 2.84 1.82 -27.93
N PHE A 373 3.83 2.66 -27.60
CA PHE A 373 4.46 3.63 -28.50
C PHE A 373 3.47 4.65 -29.09
N ALA A 374 2.36 4.88 -28.39
CA ALA A 374 1.38 5.86 -28.79
C ALA A 374 1.99 7.26 -28.77
N GLN A 375 1.70 8.05 -29.80
CA GLN A 375 2.10 9.46 -29.84
C GLN A 375 1.34 10.22 -28.76
N VAL A 376 2.06 10.82 -27.82
CA VAL A 376 1.45 11.54 -26.69
C VAL A 376 0.96 12.95 -27.06
N GLY A 377 1.49 13.53 -28.13
CA GLY A 377 1.20 14.90 -28.55
C GLY A 377 1.77 15.97 -27.62
N ASP A 378 1.38 17.23 -27.83
CA ASP A 378 1.84 18.36 -27.01
C ASP A 378 1.07 18.41 -25.68
N VAL A 379 1.65 17.79 -24.64
CA VAL A 379 1.17 17.79 -23.25
C VAL A 379 2.14 18.59 -22.41
N SER A 380 1.72 19.79 -22.00
CA SER A 380 2.53 20.64 -21.14
C SER A 380 2.54 20.09 -19.71
N ARG A 381 3.75 19.98 -19.13
CA ARG A 381 3.95 19.60 -17.73
C ARG A 381 3.48 20.72 -16.79
N PRO A 382 2.98 20.40 -15.58
CA PRO A 382 2.75 21.41 -14.56
C PRO A 382 4.08 22.02 -14.11
N ASN A 383 4.04 23.21 -13.50
CA ASN A 383 5.20 23.77 -12.81
C ASN A 383 5.24 23.22 -11.37
N PRO A 384 6.17 22.32 -11.01
CA PRO A 384 6.18 21.69 -9.70
C PRO A 384 6.43 22.71 -8.59
N ARG A 385 5.61 22.72 -7.55
CA ARG A 385 5.83 23.58 -6.38
C ARG A 385 7.03 23.06 -5.58
N MET A 386 8.15 23.77 -5.61
CA MET A 386 9.34 23.45 -4.81
C MET A 386 9.64 24.56 -3.78
N PRO A 387 9.25 24.39 -2.50
CA PRO A 387 9.50 25.39 -1.47
C PRO A 387 10.92 25.34 -0.90
N PHE A 388 11.69 24.30 -1.20
CA PHE A 388 13.03 24.07 -0.64
C PHE A 388 14.13 24.60 -1.58
N PRO A 389 15.18 25.24 -1.05
CA PRO A 389 16.30 25.69 -1.87
C PRO A 389 17.07 24.49 -2.42
N ILE A 390 17.39 24.52 -3.72
CA ILE A 390 18.28 23.55 -4.32
C ILE A 390 19.71 23.82 -3.82
N ARG A 391 20.36 22.77 -3.33
CA ARG A 391 21.78 22.75 -2.96
C ARG A 391 22.51 21.79 -3.89
N SER A 392 23.81 21.96 -4.04
CA SER A 392 24.63 21.06 -4.86
C SER A 392 25.98 20.83 -4.20
N ASN A 393 26.42 19.57 -4.20
CA ASN A 393 27.69 19.16 -3.64
C ASN A 393 28.87 19.69 -4.48
N PRO A 394 29.91 20.31 -3.86
CA PRO A 394 31.07 20.83 -4.59
C PRO A 394 31.92 19.76 -5.31
N HIS A 395 31.70 18.47 -5.03
CA HIS A 395 32.43 17.36 -5.63
C HIS A 395 31.77 16.78 -6.89
N LEU A 396 30.69 17.39 -7.40
CA LEU A 396 29.92 16.89 -8.55
C LEU A 396 30.78 16.53 -9.78
N GLU A 397 31.67 17.43 -10.21
CA GLU A 397 32.47 17.17 -11.42
C GLU A 397 33.41 15.96 -11.25
N GLN A 398 33.91 15.72 -10.05
CA GLN A 398 34.72 14.55 -9.76
C GLN A 398 33.86 13.27 -9.80
N ALA A 399 32.67 13.32 -9.21
CA ALA A 399 31.74 12.18 -9.19
C ALA A 399 31.28 11.78 -10.60
N ARG A 400 31.11 12.76 -11.51
CA ARG A 400 30.82 12.51 -12.94
C ARG A 400 31.86 11.62 -13.62
N GLU A 401 33.14 11.89 -13.42
CA GLU A 401 34.18 11.08 -14.04
C GLU A 401 34.40 9.73 -13.32
N ASN A 402 34.22 9.72 -12.00
CA ASN A 402 34.39 8.52 -11.19
C ASN A 402 33.30 7.48 -11.49
N VAL A 403 32.04 7.91 -11.67
CA VAL A 403 30.95 6.97 -11.96
C VAL A 403 31.09 6.32 -13.34
N ILE A 404 31.63 7.04 -14.34
CA ILE A 404 31.92 6.47 -15.66
C ILE A 404 33.03 5.43 -15.57
N SER A 405 34.11 5.76 -14.86
CA SER A 405 35.23 4.83 -14.62
C SER A 405 34.75 3.57 -13.91
N TRP A 406 33.88 3.72 -12.91
CA TRP A 406 33.24 2.61 -12.21
C TRP A 406 32.32 1.80 -13.14
N GLY A 407 31.52 2.45 -14.00
CA GLY A 407 30.64 1.81 -14.97
C GLY A 407 31.36 0.88 -15.93
N HIS A 408 32.54 1.27 -16.42
CA HIS A 408 33.41 0.39 -17.21
C HIS A 408 33.96 -0.77 -16.37
N ALA A 409 34.39 -0.52 -15.14
CA ALA A 409 34.97 -1.54 -14.28
C ALA A 409 33.98 -2.66 -13.95
N VAL A 410 32.71 -2.33 -13.70
CA VAL A 410 31.66 -3.32 -13.41
C VAL A 410 30.97 -3.85 -14.67
N GLY A 411 31.08 -3.14 -15.80
CA GLY A 411 30.57 -3.54 -17.12
C GLY A 411 29.17 -3.03 -17.46
N ILE A 412 28.62 -2.05 -16.72
CA ILE A 412 27.30 -1.44 -16.99
C ILE A 412 27.25 -0.76 -18.37
N ILE A 413 28.37 -0.21 -18.82
CA ILE A 413 28.49 0.48 -20.12
C ILE A 413 28.67 -0.51 -21.28
N ASP A 414 29.35 -1.63 -21.05
CA ASP A 414 29.92 -2.43 -22.14
C ASP A 414 29.25 -3.80 -22.33
N GLU A 415 28.64 -4.38 -21.30
CA GLU A 415 28.22 -5.79 -21.32
C GLU A 415 26.96 -6.06 -22.15
N VAL A 416 25.98 -5.14 -22.11
CA VAL A 416 24.70 -5.27 -22.82
C VAL A 416 24.63 -4.25 -23.95
N PRO A 417 24.87 -4.66 -25.22
CA PRO A 417 24.89 -3.73 -26.34
C PRO A 417 23.58 -2.96 -26.50
N GLY A 418 23.69 -1.63 -26.57
CA GLY A 418 22.56 -0.74 -26.83
C GLY A 418 21.66 -0.46 -25.63
N LEU A 419 21.96 -1.02 -24.45
CA LEU A 419 21.27 -0.66 -23.20
C LEU A 419 21.80 0.69 -22.71
N TRP A 420 23.00 0.71 -22.16
CA TRP A 420 23.73 1.93 -21.81
C TRP A 420 25.01 2.01 -22.63
N ASP A 421 25.42 3.23 -22.95
CA ASP A 421 26.75 3.56 -23.45
C ASP A 421 27.28 4.76 -22.65
N GLU A 422 28.54 5.14 -22.85
CA GLU A 422 29.14 6.25 -22.10
C GLU A 422 28.40 7.58 -22.34
N GLU A 423 27.93 7.82 -23.56
CA GLU A 423 27.22 9.06 -23.92
C GLU A 423 25.90 9.17 -23.15
N ARG A 424 25.06 8.12 -23.19
CA ARG A 424 23.82 8.03 -22.43
C ARG A 424 24.08 8.10 -20.93
N PHE A 425 25.09 7.40 -20.41
CA PHE A 425 25.37 7.42 -18.99
C PHE A 425 25.77 8.83 -18.51
N ARG A 426 26.56 9.56 -19.29
CA ARG A 426 26.87 10.97 -19.03
C ARG A 426 25.64 11.87 -19.13
N ASP A 427 24.75 11.63 -20.09
CA ASP A 427 23.52 12.39 -20.28
C ASP A 427 22.48 12.17 -19.18
N TYR A 428 22.45 10.96 -18.63
CA TYR A 428 21.62 10.62 -17.49
C TYR A 428 22.08 11.35 -16.22
N ASP A 429 23.36 11.65 -16.10
CA ASP A 429 23.95 12.52 -15.07
C ASP A 429 23.44 12.23 -13.65
N LEU A 430 23.42 10.95 -13.27
CA LEU A 430 23.04 10.51 -11.92
C LEU A 430 23.92 11.11 -10.79
N PRO A 431 25.19 11.49 -11.03
CA PRO A 431 25.95 12.32 -10.10
C PRO A 431 25.31 13.67 -9.78
N LEU A 432 24.63 14.32 -10.73
CA LEU A 432 23.87 15.55 -10.46
C LEU A 432 22.73 15.31 -9.47
N CYS A 433 22.03 14.18 -9.60
CA CYS A 433 21.02 13.76 -8.63
C CYS A 433 21.63 13.54 -7.25
N ALA A 434 22.70 12.74 -7.15
CA ALA A 434 23.40 12.48 -5.90
C ALA A 434 23.91 13.77 -5.24
N ALA A 435 24.41 14.73 -6.02
CA ALA A 435 24.93 16.00 -5.52
C ALA A 435 23.83 16.90 -4.96
N GLY A 436 22.61 16.82 -5.50
CA GLY A 436 21.44 17.51 -4.96
C GLY A 436 20.87 16.84 -3.71
N ILE A 437 20.80 15.50 -3.71
CA ILE A 437 20.31 14.71 -2.58
C ILE A 437 21.24 14.84 -1.36
N HIS A 438 22.56 14.76 -1.57
CA HIS A 438 23.56 14.80 -0.52
C HIS A 438 24.52 15.99 -0.69
N PRO A 439 24.04 17.23 -0.47
CA PRO A 439 24.84 18.43 -0.73
C PRO A 439 26.06 18.56 0.18
N ASP A 440 26.04 17.89 1.35
CA ASP A 440 27.09 17.93 2.37
C ASP A 440 27.94 16.64 2.42
N ALA A 441 27.70 15.67 1.53
CA ALA A 441 28.49 14.44 1.49
C ALA A 441 29.97 14.69 1.16
N SER A 442 30.86 13.90 1.76
CA SER A 442 32.25 13.81 1.31
C SER A 442 32.34 13.32 -0.14
N ALA A 443 33.46 13.58 -0.83
CA ALA A 443 33.70 13.09 -2.19
C ALA A 443 33.46 11.57 -2.31
N ASP A 444 34.04 10.76 -1.42
CA ASP A 444 33.90 9.29 -1.45
C ASP A 444 32.43 8.85 -1.27
N ALA A 445 31.68 9.52 -0.38
CA ALA A 445 30.27 9.23 -0.15
C ALA A 445 29.41 9.65 -1.35
N LEU A 446 29.74 10.75 -2.01
CA LEU A 446 29.06 11.20 -3.23
C LEU A 446 29.30 10.22 -4.39
N ASP A 447 30.52 9.68 -4.52
CA ASP A 447 30.84 8.67 -5.53
C ASP A 447 30.04 7.37 -5.30
N ILE A 448 29.92 6.93 -4.05
CA ILE A 448 29.12 5.76 -3.68
C ILE A 448 27.64 6.00 -3.97
N SER A 449 27.10 7.16 -3.59
CA SER A 449 25.71 7.52 -3.85
C SER A 449 25.41 7.58 -5.37
N SER A 450 26.31 8.19 -6.15
CA SER A 450 26.21 8.26 -7.60
C SER A 450 26.19 6.87 -8.25
N ALA A 451 27.02 5.95 -7.76
CA ALA A 451 27.09 4.59 -8.26
C ALA A 451 25.88 3.73 -7.83
N TRP A 452 25.32 3.93 -6.64
CA TRP A 452 24.05 3.32 -6.24
C TRP A 452 22.87 3.77 -7.12
N LEU A 453 22.76 5.08 -7.39
CA LEU A 453 21.76 5.59 -8.32
C LEU A 453 21.97 4.98 -9.71
N ALA A 454 23.20 4.93 -10.21
CA ALA A 454 23.52 4.28 -11.48
C ALA A 454 23.14 2.81 -11.54
N TRP A 455 23.47 2.05 -10.50
CA TRP A 455 23.12 0.63 -10.43
C TRP A 455 21.60 0.41 -10.40
N GLY A 456 20.87 1.19 -9.60
CA GLY A 456 19.42 1.09 -9.50
C GLY A 456 18.74 1.43 -10.83
N THR A 457 19.10 2.54 -11.46
CA THR A 457 18.56 2.93 -12.78
C THR A 457 18.96 1.94 -13.86
N TYR A 458 20.17 1.39 -13.84
CA TYR A 458 20.56 0.37 -14.81
C TYR A 458 19.78 -0.94 -14.62
N GLY A 459 19.49 -1.34 -13.37
CA GLY A 459 18.68 -2.52 -13.06
C GLY A 459 17.26 -2.41 -13.58
N ASP A 460 16.66 -1.25 -13.39
CA ASP A 460 15.35 -0.91 -13.93
C ASP A 460 15.31 -1.08 -15.46
N ASP A 461 16.35 -0.63 -16.15
CA ASP A 461 16.47 -0.71 -17.62
C ASP A 461 16.75 -2.13 -18.09
N TYR A 462 17.54 -2.88 -17.32
CA TYR A 462 18.00 -4.22 -17.68
C TYR A 462 16.86 -5.24 -17.65
N TYR A 463 16.03 -5.22 -16.61
CA TYR A 463 14.98 -6.21 -16.37
C TYR A 463 13.99 -6.38 -17.55
N PRO A 464 13.31 -5.32 -18.04
CA PRO A 464 12.42 -5.42 -19.20
C PRO A 464 13.10 -5.86 -20.48
N VAL A 465 14.36 -5.48 -20.64
CA VAL A 465 15.13 -5.78 -21.83
C VAL A 465 15.46 -7.26 -21.86
N PHE A 466 16.01 -7.76 -20.76
CA PHE A 466 16.53 -9.11 -20.65
C PHE A 466 15.43 -10.15 -20.36
N PHE A 467 14.44 -9.78 -19.55
CA PHE A 467 13.30 -10.61 -19.16
C PHE A 467 12.00 -10.18 -19.85
N ARG A 468 12.08 -9.83 -21.14
CA ARG A 468 11.00 -9.24 -21.94
C ARG A 468 9.69 -10.06 -22.00
N THR A 469 9.74 -11.38 -21.83
CA THR A 469 8.59 -12.26 -22.08
C THR A 469 8.12 -13.00 -20.84
N ALA A 470 6.85 -13.38 -20.80
CA ALA A 470 6.34 -14.22 -19.70
C ALA A 470 7.13 -15.54 -19.53
N ALA A 471 7.72 -16.07 -20.60
CA ALA A 471 8.55 -17.28 -20.54
C ALA A 471 9.89 -17.07 -19.79
N SER A 472 10.37 -15.82 -19.70
CA SER A 472 11.58 -15.46 -18.95
C SER A 472 11.32 -15.15 -17.47
N TYR A 473 10.07 -15.20 -17.01
CA TYR A 473 9.72 -14.90 -15.61
C TYR A 473 10.49 -15.75 -14.58
N PRO A 474 10.66 -17.08 -14.75
CA PRO A 474 11.47 -17.86 -13.81
C PRO A 474 12.94 -17.42 -13.76
N ALA A 475 13.49 -16.93 -14.88
CA ALA A 475 14.85 -16.43 -14.93
C ALA A 475 14.98 -15.06 -14.25
N ALA A 476 13.97 -14.19 -14.37
CA ALA A 476 13.91 -12.92 -13.64
C ALA A 476 13.92 -13.16 -12.13
N LYS A 477 13.08 -14.09 -11.64
CA LYS A 477 13.06 -14.47 -10.22
C LYS A 477 14.40 -15.03 -9.75
N ALA A 478 14.98 -15.97 -10.51
CA ALA A 478 16.28 -16.54 -10.17
C ALA A 478 17.39 -15.48 -10.12
N GLN A 479 17.36 -14.46 -11.00
CA GLN A 479 18.28 -13.32 -10.96
C GLN A 479 18.08 -12.48 -9.70
N THR A 480 16.84 -12.15 -9.34
CA THR A 480 16.50 -11.40 -8.14
C THR A 480 16.92 -12.13 -6.86
N GLU A 481 16.65 -13.44 -6.77
CA GLU A 481 17.05 -14.29 -5.63
C GLU A 481 18.57 -14.36 -5.44
N ARG A 482 19.36 -14.17 -6.50
CA ARG A 482 20.83 -14.14 -6.42
C ARG A 482 21.36 -12.87 -5.76
N PHE A 483 20.63 -11.75 -5.81
CA PHE A 483 21.07 -10.50 -5.18
C PHE A 483 21.21 -10.65 -3.67
N SER A 484 20.28 -11.35 -3.01
CA SER A 484 20.39 -11.75 -1.61
C SER A 484 21.71 -12.45 -1.27
N GLN A 485 22.20 -13.30 -2.17
CA GLN A 485 23.44 -14.07 -1.98
C GLN A 485 24.69 -13.21 -2.19
N LEU A 486 24.56 -12.12 -2.95
CA LEU A 486 25.60 -11.12 -3.19
C LEU A 486 25.67 -10.03 -2.10
N MET A 487 24.74 -10.08 -1.15
CA MET A 487 24.67 -9.20 0.02
C MET A 487 24.85 -10.00 1.33
N PRO A 488 26.04 -10.59 1.58
CA PRO A 488 26.30 -11.35 2.80
C PRO A 488 26.12 -10.47 4.04
N LEU A 489 25.50 -11.03 5.09
CA LEU A 489 25.28 -10.34 6.36
C LEU A 489 26.45 -10.55 7.31
N ASP A 490 27.02 -11.75 7.40
CA ASP A 490 28.19 -12.06 8.23
C ASP A 490 29.02 -13.23 7.69
N GLY A 491 29.99 -12.92 6.82
CA GLY A 491 31.01 -13.87 6.38
C GLY A 491 30.49 -15.05 5.53
N GLU A 492 29.26 -15.00 5.04
CA GLU A 492 28.71 -16.03 4.15
C GLU A 492 29.48 -16.06 2.82
N PRO A 493 29.64 -17.25 2.21
CA PRO A 493 30.25 -17.35 0.90
C PRO A 493 29.40 -16.62 -0.14
N THR A 494 30.02 -15.66 -0.81
CA THR A 494 29.41 -14.94 -1.91
C THR A 494 29.62 -15.73 -3.21
N PRO A 495 28.57 -15.98 -4.02
CA PRO A 495 28.74 -16.60 -5.33
C PRO A 495 29.49 -15.67 -6.28
N GLU A 496 30.15 -16.23 -7.30
CA GLU A 496 30.79 -15.44 -8.34
C GLU A 496 29.72 -14.64 -9.11
N PRO A 497 29.87 -13.31 -9.25
CA PRO A 497 28.92 -12.48 -9.99
C PRO A 497 29.02 -12.76 -11.49
N VAL A 498 27.88 -13.04 -12.15
CA VAL A 498 27.86 -13.52 -13.55
C VAL A 498 27.51 -12.47 -14.59
N ASN A 499 27.11 -11.26 -14.18
CA ASN A 499 26.75 -10.15 -15.06
C ASN A 499 27.08 -8.79 -14.41
N ALA A 500 26.92 -7.70 -15.16
CA ALA A 500 27.24 -6.35 -14.73
C ALA A 500 26.42 -5.90 -13.51
N LEU A 501 25.13 -6.28 -13.43
CA LEU A 501 24.28 -5.98 -12.27
C LEU A 501 24.82 -6.63 -10.99
N GLU A 502 25.19 -7.90 -11.05
CA GLU A 502 25.73 -8.63 -9.91
C GLU A 502 27.09 -8.10 -9.48
N ARG A 503 27.97 -7.77 -10.43
CA ARG A 503 29.28 -7.16 -10.13
C ARG A 503 29.14 -5.78 -9.50
N GLY A 504 28.24 -4.96 -10.03
CA GLY A 504 27.92 -3.65 -9.48
C GLY A 504 27.38 -3.75 -8.06
N LEU A 505 26.40 -4.64 -7.83
CA LEU A 505 25.83 -4.85 -6.50
C LEU A 505 26.89 -5.31 -5.49
N LEU A 506 27.74 -6.27 -5.86
CA LEU A 506 28.77 -6.79 -4.96
C LEU A 506 29.79 -5.71 -4.59
N ASP A 507 30.28 -4.92 -5.55
CA ASP A 507 31.19 -3.79 -5.28
C ASP A 507 30.55 -2.77 -4.34
N LEU A 508 29.32 -2.33 -4.66
CA LEU A 508 28.59 -1.35 -3.89
C LEU A 508 28.28 -1.85 -2.47
N TRP A 509 27.88 -3.11 -2.33
CA TRP A 509 27.65 -3.74 -1.04
C TRP A 509 28.91 -3.73 -0.18
N GLN A 510 30.06 -4.10 -0.72
CA GLN A 510 31.33 -4.10 0.02
C GLN A 510 31.73 -2.69 0.47
N ARG A 511 31.58 -1.69 -0.40
CA ARG A 511 31.93 -0.29 -0.11
C ARG A 511 30.97 0.38 0.89
N THR A 512 29.71 -0.07 0.93
CA THR A 512 28.65 0.58 1.71
C THR A 512 28.36 -0.14 3.02
N ALA A 513 28.16 -1.45 2.96
CA ALA A 513 27.69 -2.26 4.08
C ALA A 513 28.83 -2.80 4.97
N GLY A 514 30.07 -2.79 4.50
CA GLY A 514 31.25 -3.23 5.25
C GLY A 514 31.38 -2.55 6.63
N PRO A 515 31.25 -1.20 6.72
CA PRO A 515 31.30 -0.47 7.99
C PRO A 515 30.03 -0.56 8.86
N MET A 516 28.92 -1.07 8.33
CA MET A 516 27.63 -1.11 9.06
C MET A 516 27.62 -2.20 10.14
N THR A 517 26.81 -1.98 11.18
CA THR A 517 26.45 -3.05 12.12
C THR A 517 25.65 -4.15 11.40
N LEU A 518 25.60 -5.37 11.95
CA LEU A 518 24.80 -6.45 11.38
C LEU A 518 23.31 -6.08 11.23
N GLU A 519 22.77 -5.35 12.20
CA GLU A 519 21.38 -4.86 12.18
C GLU A 519 21.15 -3.86 11.04
N ALA A 520 22.00 -2.85 10.92
CA ALA A 520 21.90 -1.86 9.83
C ALA A 520 22.14 -2.50 8.45
N ARG A 521 23.06 -3.46 8.37
CA ARG A 521 23.31 -4.25 7.17
C ARG A 521 22.08 -5.05 6.76
N ALA A 522 21.41 -5.72 7.71
CA ALA A 522 20.17 -6.45 7.44
C ALA A 522 19.05 -5.52 6.94
N GLN A 523 18.90 -4.34 7.55
CA GLN A 523 17.93 -3.34 7.11
C GLN A 523 18.22 -2.82 5.70
N PHE A 524 19.50 -2.55 5.38
CA PHE A 524 19.91 -2.09 4.06
C PHE A 524 19.70 -3.16 2.98
N ARG A 525 20.08 -4.41 3.28
CA ARG A 525 19.81 -5.56 2.41
C ARG A 525 18.31 -5.68 2.11
N HIS A 526 17.48 -5.57 3.14
CA HIS A 526 16.04 -5.68 2.99
C HIS A 526 15.46 -4.59 2.06
N ALA A 527 15.94 -3.34 2.16
CA ALA A 527 15.52 -2.27 1.26
C ALA A 527 15.90 -2.55 -0.22
N ILE A 528 17.06 -3.17 -0.46
CA ILE A 528 17.47 -3.59 -1.81
C ILE A 528 16.62 -4.75 -2.31
N GLU A 529 16.31 -5.73 -1.45
CA GLU A 529 15.44 -6.86 -1.79
C GLU A 529 14.04 -6.39 -2.20
N ILE A 530 13.45 -5.45 -1.45
CA ILE A 530 12.15 -4.84 -1.79
C ILE A 530 12.19 -4.18 -3.17
N MET A 531 13.24 -3.42 -3.47
CA MET A 531 13.40 -2.77 -4.77
C MET A 531 13.56 -3.82 -5.89
N ALA A 532 14.39 -4.84 -5.71
CA ALA A 532 14.62 -5.86 -6.73
C ALA A 532 13.40 -6.77 -6.98
N ASP A 533 12.60 -7.06 -5.94
CA ASP A 533 11.32 -7.75 -6.07
C ASP A 533 10.29 -6.91 -6.84
N SER A 534 10.39 -5.58 -6.73
CA SER A 534 9.48 -4.67 -7.43
C SER A 534 9.69 -4.65 -8.95
N TRP A 535 10.91 -4.86 -9.45
CA TRP A 535 11.17 -5.04 -10.89
C TRP A 535 10.47 -6.29 -11.45
N VAL A 536 10.42 -7.37 -10.66
CA VAL A 536 9.70 -8.59 -11.04
C VAL A 536 8.19 -8.35 -11.09
N TRP A 537 7.67 -7.46 -10.23
CA TRP A 537 6.26 -7.06 -10.27
C TRP A 537 5.93 -6.27 -11.54
N GLU A 538 6.72 -5.28 -11.93
CA GLU A 538 6.48 -4.51 -13.16
C GLU A 538 6.39 -5.40 -14.40
N LEU A 539 7.27 -6.40 -14.51
CA LEU A 539 7.24 -7.41 -15.57
C LEU A 539 5.89 -8.12 -15.68
N VAL A 540 5.23 -8.45 -14.56
CA VAL A 540 3.92 -9.14 -14.58
C VAL A 540 2.84 -8.26 -15.22
N ASN A 541 2.76 -6.98 -14.82
CA ASN A 541 1.80 -6.04 -15.41
C ASN A 541 2.06 -5.88 -16.91
N ALA A 542 3.32 -5.77 -17.31
CA ALA A 542 3.69 -5.66 -18.72
C ALA A 542 3.41 -6.93 -19.53
N TYR A 543 3.68 -8.11 -18.97
CA TYR A 543 3.31 -9.38 -19.59
C TYR A 543 1.82 -9.51 -19.82
N GLN A 544 1.00 -8.85 -19.00
CA GLN A 544 -0.46 -8.83 -19.09
C GLN A 544 -1.00 -7.65 -19.91
N ASN A 545 -0.16 -6.68 -20.28
CA ASN A 545 -0.57 -5.39 -20.86
C ASN A 545 -1.61 -4.70 -19.98
N ARG A 546 -1.40 -4.74 -18.66
CA ARG A 546 -2.36 -4.29 -17.66
C ARG A 546 -1.90 -2.98 -17.04
N ILE A 547 -2.57 -1.88 -17.38
CA ILE A 547 -2.42 -0.62 -16.65
C ILE A 547 -2.95 -0.87 -15.22
N PRO A 548 -2.13 -0.72 -14.17
CA PRO A 548 -2.58 -0.82 -12.78
C PRO A 548 -3.59 0.30 -12.48
N ASP A 549 -4.49 0.07 -11.52
CA ASP A 549 -5.35 1.15 -11.04
C ASP A 549 -4.56 2.18 -10.22
N PRO A 550 -5.07 3.41 -10.00
CA PRO A 550 -4.33 4.48 -9.33
C PRO A 550 -3.75 4.10 -7.96
N VAL A 551 -4.44 3.27 -7.19
CA VAL A 551 -3.98 2.90 -5.85
C VAL A 551 -2.90 1.82 -5.93
N ASP A 552 -3.12 0.75 -6.71
CA ASP A 552 -2.10 -0.28 -6.95
C ASP A 552 -0.83 0.33 -7.58
N TYR A 553 -0.99 1.33 -8.45
CA TYR A 553 0.13 2.06 -9.05
C TYR A 553 0.97 2.81 -8.01
N ILE A 554 0.37 3.64 -7.15
CA ILE A 554 1.14 4.44 -6.18
C ILE A 554 1.89 3.54 -5.19
N GLU A 555 1.25 2.45 -4.74
CA GLU A 555 1.89 1.48 -3.86
C GLU A 555 3.05 0.75 -4.53
N MET A 556 2.88 0.39 -5.79
CA MET A 556 3.95 -0.15 -6.61
C MET A 556 5.08 0.86 -6.72
N ARG A 557 4.76 2.11 -7.06
CA ARG A 557 5.72 3.16 -7.38
C ARG A 557 6.61 3.52 -6.20
N ARG A 558 6.06 3.53 -4.97
CA ARG A 558 6.84 3.70 -3.73
C ARG A 558 7.96 2.66 -3.58
N ARG A 559 7.76 1.44 -4.12
CA ARG A 559 8.76 0.36 -4.11
C ARG A 559 9.67 0.39 -5.36
N THR A 560 9.12 0.67 -6.54
CA THR A 560 9.88 0.60 -7.81
C THR A 560 10.77 1.81 -8.06
N PHE A 561 10.50 2.96 -7.45
CA PHE A 561 11.32 4.15 -7.62
C PHE A 561 12.69 4.09 -6.93
N GLY A 562 12.94 3.08 -6.07
CA GLY A 562 14.17 3.01 -5.26
C GLY A 562 14.20 4.03 -4.11
N SER A 563 13.04 4.60 -3.75
CA SER A 563 12.90 5.54 -2.62
C SER A 563 13.39 4.93 -1.31
N GLU A 564 13.00 3.69 -1.00
CA GLU A 564 13.43 3.02 0.23
C GLU A 564 14.94 2.82 0.28
N LEU A 565 15.56 2.46 -0.84
CA LEU A 565 17.02 2.35 -0.95
C LEU A 565 17.68 3.69 -0.60
N THR A 566 17.30 4.76 -1.28
CA THR A 566 17.93 6.07 -1.10
C THR A 566 17.65 6.69 0.27
N MET A 567 16.45 6.49 0.83
CA MET A 567 16.08 6.97 2.17
C MET A 567 16.64 6.10 3.31
N SER A 568 16.86 4.80 3.09
CA SER A 568 17.46 3.92 4.10
C SER A 568 18.89 4.33 4.45
N LEU A 569 19.66 4.81 3.47
CA LEU A 569 21.03 5.30 3.70
C LEU A 569 21.08 6.48 4.67
N SER A 570 20.13 7.41 4.55
CA SER A 570 19.91 8.48 5.53
C SER A 570 19.63 7.91 6.92
N ARG A 571 18.66 6.98 7.03
CA ARG A 571 18.25 6.39 8.31
C ARG A 571 19.37 5.64 9.04
N ILE A 572 20.19 4.89 8.29
CA ILE A 572 21.31 4.14 8.86
C ILE A 572 22.33 5.08 9.51
N GLY A 573 22.49 6.30 9.00
CA GLY A 573 23.34 7.33 9.58
C GLY A 573 22.91 7.82 10.97
N HIS A 574 21.65 7.63 11.35
CA HIS A 574 21.09 8.09 12.64
C HIS A 574 21.49 7.24 13.85
N GLY A 575 22.00 6.02 13.63
CA GLY A 575 22.34 5.09 14.70
C GLY A 575 21.13 4.64 15.53
N ARG A 576 21.27 4.57 16.86
CA ARG A 576 20.21 4.14 17.80
C ARG A 576 19.53 5.32 18.51
N THR A 577 19.68 6.53 17.98
CA THR A 577 19.21 7.77 18.64
C THR A 577 17.69 7.85 18.67
N VAL A 578 17.02 7.34 17.63
CA VAL A 578 15.56 7.28 17.53
C VAL A 578 15.10 5.84 17.75
N PRO A 579 14.15 5.58 18.67
CA PRO A 579 13.61 4.24 18.88
C PRO A 579 12.93 3.66 17.62
N PRO A 580 13.07 2.36 17.31
CA PRO A 580 12.49 1.77 16.10
C PRO A 580 10.97 1.93 15.96
N GLU A 581 10.24 1.95 17.07
CA GLU A 581 8.79 2.19 17.11
C GLU A 581 8.40 3.59 16.65
N VAL A 582 9.29 4.58 16.80
CA VAL A 582 9.04 5.97 16.36
C VAL A 582 9.10 6.07 14.83
N TYR A 583 9.97 5.31 14.16
CA TYR A 583 9.98 5.25 12.68
C TYR A 583 8.72 4.62 12.11
N ARG A 584 8.07 3.73 12.88
CA ARG A 584 6.77 3.14 12.51
C ARG A 584 5.60 4.03 12.89
N SER A 585 5.85 5.13 13.61
CA SER A 585 4.81 6.08 13.93
C SER A 585 4.31 6.76 12.67
N ARG A 586 3.03 7.09 12.70
CA ARG A 586 2.36 7.64 11.54
C ARG A 586 2.96 8.97 11.03
N PRO A 587 3.30 9.97 11.87
CA PRO A 587 3.89 11.20 11.36
C PRO A 587 5.19 10.96 10.59
N VAL A 588 6.03 10.02 11.02
CA VAL A 588 7.24 9.67 10.27
C VAL A 588 6.89 8.99 8.94
N LEU A 589 5.99 8.00 8.96
CA LEU A 589 5.56 7.32 7.73
C LEU A 589 4.87 8.28 6.74
N ALA A 590 4.05 9.23 7.21
CA ALA A 590 3.39 10.21 6.36
C ALA A 590 4.39 11.20 5.74
N MET A 591 5.41 11.62 6.51
CA MET A 591 6.52 12.43 5.98
C MET A 591 7.29 11.66 4.91
N GLU A 592 7.64 10.40 5.16
CA GLU A 592 8.34 9.54 4.21
C GLU A 592 7.50 9.34 2.94
N ASN A 593 6.26 8.88 3.08
CA ASN A 593 5.38 8.59 1.94
C ASN A 593 5.05 9.83 1.12
N SER A 594 4.86 11.01 1.74
CA SER A 594 4.60 12.25 0.99
C SER A 594 5.82 12.73 0.20
N ALA A 595 7.02 12.57 0.76
CA ALA A 595 8.27 12.81 0.03
C ALA A 595 8.41 11.86 -1.16
N MET A 596 8.24 10.54 -0.92
CA MET A 596 8.34 9.50 -1.94
C MET A 596 7.36 9.75 -3.09
N ASP A 597 6.08 9.98 -2.78
CA ASP A 597 5.04 10.20 -3.78
C ASP A 597 5.36 11.43 -4.64
N TYR A 598 5.82 12.53 -4.02
CA TYR A 598 6.21 13.73 -4.75
C TYR A 598 7.35 13.44 -5.73
N ALA A 599 8.42 12.78 -5.27
CA ALA A 599 9.56 12.45 -6.10
C ALA A 599 9.24 11.49 -7.24
N CYS A 600 8.40 10.47 -6.98
CA CYS A 600 7.90 9.57 -8.01
C CYS A 600 7.13 10.34 -9.09
N MET A 601 6.25 11.24 -8.67
CA MET A 601 5.47 12.05 -9.61
C MET A 601 6.31 13.09 -10.37
N ILE A 602 7.43 13.59 -9.82
CA ILE A 602 8.41 14.36 -10.61
C ILE A 602 8.85 13.50 -11.79
N ASN A 603 9.23 12.25 -11.55
CA ASN A 603 9.63 11.38 -12.64
C ASN A 603 8.50 11.19 -13.64
N ASP A 604 7.32 10.77 -13.18
CA ASP A 604 6.21 10.45 -14.07
C ASP A 604 5.82 11.63 -15.00
N ILE A 605 5.85 12.88 -14.53
CA ILE A 605 5.54 14.04 -15.40
C ILE A 605 6.69 14.39 -16.37
N PHE A 606 7.94 14.13 -15.99
CA PHE A 606 9.11 14.39 -16.85
C PHE A 606 9.31 13.27 -17.87
N SER A 607 9.05 12.02 -17.48
CA SER A 607 9.27 10.83 -18.28
C SER A 607 8.05 10.44 -19.12
N TYR A 608 6.87 11.05 -18.93
CA TYR A 608 5.64 10.69 -19.65
C TYR A 608 5.81 10.49 -21.17
N GLN A 609 6.45 11.43 -21.88
CA GLN A 609 6.67 11.27 -23.32
C GLN A 609 7.60 10.10 -23.62
N LYS A 610 8.73 10.03 -22.92
CA LYS A 610 9.71 8.95 -23.06
C LYS A 610 9.06 7.59 -22.87
N GLU A 611 8.34 7.42 -21.78
CA GLU A 611 7.72 6.17 -21.37
C GLU A 611 6.64 5.73 -22.36
N ILE A 612 5.67 6.59 -22.64
CA ILE A 612 4.50 6.18 -23.44
C ILE A 612 4.85 6.10 -24.93
N GLN A 613 5.61 7.08 -25.44
CA GLN A 613 5.90 7.19 -26.88
C GLN A 613 7.14 6.40 -27.27
N PHE A 614 8.26 6.52 -26.55
CA PHE A 614 9.53 5.93 -27.00
C PHE A 614 9.76 4.52 -26.47
N GLU A 615 9.21 4.19 -25.30
CA GLU A 615 9.46 2.91 -24.63
C GLU A 615 8.23 1.98 -24.67
N GLY A 616 7.03 2.54 -24.83
CA GLY A 616 5.78 1.80 -24.87
C GLY A 616 5.35 1.27 -23.50
N GLU A 617 5.72 2.02 -22.45
CA GLU A 617 5.52 1.67 -21.05
C GLU A 617 4.11 1.94 -20.56
N ILE A 618 3.73 1.22 -19.50
CA ILE A 618 2.41 1.32 -18.88
C ILE A 618 2.45 1.88 -17.46
N HIS A 619 3.63 1.95 -16.85
CA HIS A 619 3.83 2.35 -15.46
C HIS A 619 4.12 3.85 -15.37
N ASN A 620 3.12 4.67 -15.71
CA ASN A 620 3.18 6.11 -15.54
C ASN A 620 1.87 6.65 -14.95
N LEU A 621 1.91 7.45 -13.87
CA LEU A 621 0.69 7.93 -13.22
C LEU A 621 -0.21 8.74 -14.15
N VAL A 622 0.37 9.49 -15.09
CA VAL A 622 -0.42 10.28 -16.06
C VAL A 622 -1.22 9.35 -16.96
N LEU A 623 -0.66 8.24 -17.41
CA LEU A 623 -1.39 7.22 -18.18
C LEU A 623 -2.45 6.51 -17.30
N VAL A 624 -2.10 6.19 -16.05
CA VAL A 624 -3.03 5.54 -15.10
C VAL A 624 -4.25 6.42 -14.85
N VAL A 625 -4.06 7.72 -14.63
CA VAL A 625 -5.13 8.70 -14.44
C VAL A 625 -5.96 8.89 -15.71
N GLN A 626 -5.33 8.93 -16.90
CA GLN A 626 -6.08 8.94 -18.18
C GLN A 626 -7.01 7.75 -18.30
N ASN A 627 -6.47 6.55 -18.06
CA ASN A 627 -7.22 5.30 -18.20
C ASN A 627 -8.34 5.18 -17.17
N PHE A 628 -8.08 5.59 -15.92
CA PHE A 628 -9.03 5.50 -14.82
C PHE A 628 -10.22 6.46 -15.01
N PHE A 629 -9.94 7.75 -15.23
CA PHE A 629 -10.99 8.78 -15.39
C PHE A 629 -11.52 8.90 -16.83
N ASP A 630 -11.03 8.08 -17.76
CA ASP A 630 -11.36 8.13 -19.19
C ASP A 630 -11.22 9.54 -19.77
N THR A 631 -10.04 10.14 -19.55
CA THR A 631 -9.79 11.54 -19.84
C THR A 631 -8.56 11.73 -20.73
N ASP A 632 -8.44 12.92 -21.30
CA ASP A 632 -7.31 13.27 -22.14
C ASP A 632 -6.03 13.50 -21.32
N ALA A 633 -4.88 13.40 -21.99
CA ALA A 633 -3.58 13.51 -21.33
C ALA A 633 -3.32 14.85 -20.64
N LYS A 634 -3.90 15.95 -21.12
CA LYS A 634 -3.73 17.26 -20.48
C LYS A 634 -4.52 17.35 -19.18
N THR A 635 -5.72 16.79 -19.17
CA THR A 635 -6.54 16.70 -17.96
C THR A 635 -5.88 15.79 -16.92
N ALA A 636 -5.38 14.62 -17.32
CA ALA A 636 -4.65 13.74 -16.41
C ALA A 636 -3.37 14.37 -15.86
N MET A 637 -2.58 15.03 -16.72
CA MET A 637 -1.36 15.75 -16.32
C MET A 637 -1.66 16.85 -15.28
N ARG A 638 -2.80 17.54 -15.41
CA ARG A 638 -3.26 18.52 -14.41
C ARG A 638 -3.61 17.86 -13.08
N ILE A 639 -4.39 16.78 -13.10
CA ILE A 639 -4.76 16.04 -11.88
C ILE A 639 -3.52 15.52 -11.15
N VAL A 640 -2.53 15.01 -11.88
CA VAL A 640 -1.24 14.59 -11.31
C VAL A 640 -0.50 15.79 -10.71
N GLY A 641 -0.47 16.94 -11.39
CA GLY A 641 0.11 18.18 -10.85
C GLY A 641 -0.56 18.66 -9.56
N ASP A 642 -1.89 18.61 -9.48
CA ASP A 642 -2.64 18.97 -8.28
C ASP A 642 -2.37 17.98 -7.14
N LEU A 643 -2.20 16.69 -7.46
CA LEU A 643 -1.83 15.67 -6.49
C LEU A 643 -0.42 15.90 -5.95
N MET A 644 0.54 16.20 -6.82
CA MET A 644 1.91 16.57 -6.43
C MET A 644 1.91 17.74 -5.45
N ASP A 645 1.21 18.83 -5.76
CA ASP A 645 1.13 19.98 -4.87
C ASP A 645 0.52 19.61 -3.51
N SER A 646 -0.53 18.78 -3.52
CA SER A 646 -1.17 18.29 -2.30
C SER A 646 -0.23 17.45 -1.43
N ARG A 647 0.54 16.53 -2.03
CA ARG A 647 1.54 15.73 -1.30
C ARG A 647 2.65 16.60 -0.71
N MET A 648 3.10 17.65 -1.42
CA MET A 648 4.06 18.61 -0.87
C MET A 648 3.51 19.37 0.34
N ARG A 649 2.25 19.83 0.27
CA ARG A 649 1.60 20.51 1.41
C ARG A 649 1.45 19.59 2.62
N GLU A 650 1.16 18.31 2.39
CA GLU A 650 1.13 17.32 3.46
C GLU A 650 2.50 17.11 4.08
N PHE A 651 3.56 16.97 3.28
CA PHE A 651 4.93 16.89 3.79
C PHE A 651 5.27 18.09 4.70
N GLU A 652 5.00 19.31 4.25
CA GLU A 652 5.22 20.52 5.05
C GLU A 652 4.39 20.52 6.33
N HIS A 653 3.12 20.11 6.24
CA HIS A 653 2.24 20.03 7.40
C HIS A 653 2.77 19.02 8.42
N VAL A 654 3.06 17.79 8.01
CA VAL A 654 3.55 16.72 8.89
C VAL A 654 4.86 17.12 9.56
N VAL A 655 5.77 17.78 8.84
CA VAL A 655 7.01 18.28 9.45
C VAL A 655 6.75 19.42 10.44
N ALA A 656 5.83 20.33 10.13
CA ALA A 656 5.54 21.50 10.95
C ALA A 656 4.68 21.21 12.19
N THR A 657 3.78 20.22 12.13
CA THR A 657 2.78 19.94 13.17
C THR A 657 2.84 18.49 13.66
N GLY A 658 2.97 17.53 12.75
CA GLY A 658 2.98 16.10 13.05
C GLY A 658 4.19 15.65 13.85
N LEU A 659 5.41 16.07 13.47
CA LEU A 659 6.62 15.73 14.21
C LEU A 659 6.64 16.35 15.62
N PRO A 660 6.33 17.65 15.83
CA PRO A 660 6.24 18.18 17.19
C PRO A 660 5.23 17.46 18.09
N ALA A 661 4.07 17.07 17.55
CA ALA A 661 3.09 16.28 18.30
C ALA A 661 3.64 14.90 18.66
N LEU A 662 4.30 14.22 17.72
CA LEU A 662 4.98 12.94 17.95
C LEU A 662 6.02 13.02 19.06
N PHE A 663 6.80 14.10 19.11
CA PHE A 663 7.84 14.29 20.12
C PHE A 663 7.25 14.35 21.53
N ALA A 664 6.10 15.01 21.68
CA ALA A 664 5.37 15.05 22.93
C ALA A 664 4.76 13.68 23.28
N ASP A 665 4.18 12.98 22.29
CA ASP A 665 3.53 11.68 22.49
C ASP A 665 4.49 10.60 22.97
N PHE A 666 5.74 10.60 22.49
CA PHE A 666 6.77 9.63 22.87
C PHE A 666 7.75 10.13 23.94
N ASP A 667 7.56 11.35 24.46
CA ASP A 667 8.50 12.03 25.38
C ASP A 667 9.96 11.96 24.87
N LEU A 668 10.16 12.28 23.59
CA LEU A 668 11.46 12.11 22.94
C LEU A 668 12.48 13.11 23.48
N GLY A 669 13.69 12.62 23.83
CA GLY A 669 14.81 13.47 24.21
C GLY A 669 15.32 14.35 23.06
N GLU A 670 16.02 15.44 23.40
CA GLU A 670 16.50 16.45 22.44
C GLU A 670 17.31 15.85 21.27
N ASP A 671 18.19 14.89 21.55
CA ASP A 671 18.99 14.22 20.51
C ASP A 671 18.12 13.47 19.48
N ALA A 672 17.05 12.79 19.93
CA ALA A 672 16.12 12.08 19.05
C ALA A 672 15.28 13.06 18.21
N GLN A 673 14.85 14.17 18.82
CA GLN A 673 14.14 15.23 18.11
C GLN A 673 15.02 15.86 17.02
N GLN A 674 16.28 16.22 17.34
CA GLN A 674 17.22 16.78 16.36
C GLN A 674 17.52 15.79 15.23
N THR A 675 17.60 14.49 15.54
CA THR A 675 17.78 13.45 14.53
C THR A 675 16.60 13.39 13.55
N LEU A 676 15.35 13.44 14.04
CA LEU A 676 14.17 13.44 13.17
C LEU A 676 14.01 14.73 12.37
N LEU A 677 14.36 15.88 12.94
CA LEU A 677 14.37 17.16 12.22
C LEU A 677 15.48 17.20 11.16
N GLY A 678 16.66 16.64 11.45
CA GLY A 678 17.73 16.44 10.48
C GLY A 678 17.29 15.54 9.33
N TYR A 679 16.60 14.44 9.64
CA TYR A 679 16.03 13.55 8.62
C TYR A 679 15.01 14.27 7.73
N ALA A 680 14.13 15.09 8.30
CA ALA A 680 13.20 15.89 7.51
C ALA A 680 13.94 16.86 6.55
N GLU A 681 15.07 17.43 6.98
CA GLU A 681 15.92 18.27 6.12
C GLU A 681 16.62 17.47 5.02
N GLU A 682 17.06 16.25 5.31
CA GLU A 682 17.60 15.34 4.29
C GLU A 682 16.55 15.02 3.23
N LEU A 683 15.29 14.78 3.61
CA LEU A 683 14.20 14.57 2.64
C LEU A 683 13.89 15.82 1.81
N ARG A 684 14.03 17.03 2.36
CA ARG A 684 13.91 18.28 1.58
C ARG A 684 15.01 18.41 0.53
N ASN A 685 16.25 18.09 0.89
CA ASN A 685 17.36 18.03 -0.07
C ASN A 685 17.12 16.95 -1.12
N TRP A 686 16.61 15.79 -0.71
CA TRP A 686 16.27 14.69 -1.61
C TRP A 686 15.22 15.10 -2.66
N ILE A 687 14.09 15.67 -2.23
CA ILE A 687 13.01 16.12 -3.13
C ILE A 687 13.50 17.21 -4.09
N SER A 688 14.19 18.23 -3.57
CA SER A 688 14.68 19.35 -4.40
C SER A 688 15.82 18.94 -5.34
N GLY A 689 16.71 18.05 -4.89
CA GLY A 689 17.78 17.47 -5.69
C GLY A 689 17.26 16.63 -6.86
N ILE A 690 16.21 15.83 -6.63
CA ILE A 690 15.55 15.06 -7.68
C ILE A 690 14.92 15.98 -8.73
N LEU A 691 14.24 17.06 -8.33
CA LEU A 691 13.72 18.03 -9.31
C LEU A 691 14.85 18.67 -10.11
N ALA A 692 15.91 19.14 -9.44
CA ALA A 692 17.06 19.76 -10.09
C ALA A 692 17.72 18.83 -11.11
N TRP A 693 17.81 17.54 -10.80
CA TRP A 693 18.30 16.53 -11.73
C TRP A 693 17.40 16.34 -12.95
N HIS A 694 16.08 16.22 -12.75
CA HIS A 694 15.13 16.08 -13.85
C HIS A 694 15.12 17.29 -14.78
N GLU A 695 15.36 18.49 -14.24
CA GLU A 695 15.51 19.73 -15.02
C GLU A 695 16.87 19.85 -15.72
N GLY A 696 17.94 19.30 -15.12
CA GLY A 696 19.32 19.50 -15.56
C GLY A 696 19.91 18.41 -16.44
N CYS A 697 19.37 17.18 -16.41
CA CYS A 697 19.88 16.06 -17.21
C CYS A 697 19.37 16.09 -18.66
N ARG A 698 20.03 15.31 -19.54
CA ARG A 698 19.67 15.15 -20.95
C ARG A 698 18.97 13.82 -21.20
N ARG A 699 17.92 13.54 -20.41
CA ARG A 699 17.18 12.26 -20.46
C ARG A 699 15.75 12.38 -21.01
N TYR A 700 15.11 13.54 -20.87
CA TYR A 700 13.66 13.66 -21.03
C TYR A 700 13.21 14.60 -22.17
N SER A 701 14.11 15.43 -22.70
CA SER A 701 13.73 16.34 -23.79
C SER A 701 13.50 15.56 -25.08
N GLU A 702 12.53 15.95 -25.90
CA GLU A 702 12.24 15.27 -27.16
C GLU A 702 13.49 15.15 -28.06
N ALA A 703 14.34 16.18 -28.09
CA ALA A 703 15.59 16.15 -28.85
C ALA A 703 16.57 15.08 -28.34
N ASP A 704 16.67 14.90 -27.02
CA ASP A 704 17.47 13.85 -26.43
C ASP A 704 16.85 12.47 -26.67
N LEU A 705 15.52 12.34 -26.56
CA LEU A 705 14.81 11.09 -26.83
C LEU A 705 14.99 10.63 -28.29
N ILE A 706 14.90 11.53 -29.25
CA ILE A 706 15.17 11.23 -30.66
C ILE A 706 16.63 10.78 -30.86
N ARG A 707 17.57 11.41 -30.15
CA ARG A 707 19.00 11.06 -30.24
C ARG A 707 19.30 9.72 -29.57
N HIS A 708 18.70 9.43 -28.43
CA HIS A 708 18.91 8.21 -27.66
C HIS A 708 18.15 7.03 -28.23
N PHE A 709 16.95 7.25 -28.77
CA PHE A 709 16.07 6.19 -29.28
C PHE A 709 15.64 6.42 -30.74
N PRO A 710 16.59 6.62 -31.68
CA PRO A 710 16.27 6.95 -33.07
C PRO A 710 15.51 5.84 -33.80
N GLU A 711 15.62 4.61 -33.32
CA GLU A 711 14.96 3.42 -33.88
C GLU A 711 13.66 3.04 -33.15
N SER A 712 13.26 3.79 -32.12
CA SER A 712 12.01 3.52 -31.41
C SER A 712 10.82 3.60 -32.37
N PRO A 713 9.82 2.70 -32.28
CA PRO A 713 8.58 2.81 -33.06
C PRO A 713 7.84 4.13 -32.88
N GLY A 714 8.03 4.82 -31.74
CA GLY A 714 7.45 6.13 -31.49
C GLY A 714 8.30 7.31 -31.95
N ALA A 715 9.51 7.08 -32.48
CA ALA A 715 10.36 8.14 -32.97
C ALA A 715 9.83 8.74 -34.29
N PRO A 716 9.98 10.06 -34.52
CA PRO A 716 9.54 10.69 -35.77
C PRO A 716 10.24 10.09 -37.01
N GLY A 717 9.46 9.57 -37.95
CA GLY A 717 9.98 9.07 -39.23
C GLY A 717 10.42 7.60 -39.25
N ALA A 718 10.17 6.84 -38.18
CA ALA A 718 10.44 5.39 -38.15
C ALA A 718 9.60 4.63 -39.21
N ALA A 719 10.27 3.97 -40.15
CA ALA A 719 9.64 3.02 -41.08
C ALA A 719 9.67 1.63 -40.43
N GLY A 720 8.52 1.06 -40.06
CA GLY A 720 8.49 -0.25 -39.42
C GLY A 720 8.94 -1.41 -40.33
N PRO A 721 9.05 -2.66 -39.82
CA PRO A 721 9.49 -3.08 -38.49
C PRO A 721 10.82 -3.86 -38.56
N VAL A 722 11.87 -3.46 -37.84
CA VAL A 722 12.95 -4.37 -37.39
C VAL A 722 13.60 -3.81 -36.10
N SER A 723 13.75 -4.69 -35.10
CA SER A 723 14.43 -4.55 -33.79
C SER A 723 13.87 -3.54 -32.78
N PRO A 724 13.18 -3.99 -31.71
CA PRO A 724 12.76 -3.14 -30.60
C PRO A 724 13.91 -2.99 -29.59
N HIS A 725 14.54 -1.81 -29.56
CA HIS A 725 15.34 -1.30 -28.45
C HIS A 725 14.50 -0.29 -27.64
N LEU A 726 14.78 0.07 -26.38
CA LEU A 726 14.92 -0.63 -25.09
C LEU A 726 14.46 0.45 -24.06
N PRO A 727 13.69 0.14 -23.00
CA PRO A 727 13.38 1.12 -21.96
C PRO A 727 14.67 1.60 -21.26
N SER A 728 14.78 2.88 -20.94
CA SER A 728 15.78 3.38 -19.99
C SER A 728 15.22 4.39 -18.97
N GLY A 729 14.76 4.01 -17.77
CA GLY A 729 14.14 4.82 -16.71
C GLY A 729 14.44 4.39 -15.27
N LEU A 730 13.75 5.00 -14.30
CA LEU A 730 13.44 4.39 -13.01
C LEU A 730 11.92 4.14 -13.06
N GLY A 731 11.45 2.89 -13.08
CA GLY A 731 10.06 2.46 -13.26
C GLY A 731 9.59 2.15 -14.68
N THR A 732 10.43 1.68 -15.60
CA THR A 732 10.04 1.54 -17.01
C THR A 732 10.34 0.15 -17.56
N ALA A 733 9.34 -0.74 -17.65
CA ALA A 733 9.53 -2.11 -18.15
C ALA A 733 8.35 -2.89 -18.85
N ALA A 734 8.24 -2.84 -20.20
CA ALA A 734 8.14 -3.95 -21.21
C ALA A 734 6.99 -3.99 -22.27
N PHE A 735 7.32 -4.40 -23.53
CA PHE A 735 6.34 -4.88 -24.57
C PHE A 735 6.76 -6.11 -25.44
N ARG A 736 5.74 -6.72 -26.10
CA ARG A 736 5.44 -8.14 -26.46
C ARG A 736 5.65 -8.64 -27.92
N ILE A 737 5.79 -9.98 -28.01
CA ILE A 737 5.27 -11.07 -28.91
C ILE A 737 4.97 -10.82 -30.41
N SER A 738 5.52 -11.72 -31.28
CA SER A 738 5.05 -12.01 -32.66
C SER A 738 4.52 -13.46 -32.79
N PRO A 739 3.53 -13.73 -33.67
CA PRO A 739 2.91 -15.06 -33.85
C PRO A 739 3.83 -16.05 -34.61
N PRO A 740 3.63 -17.38 -34.50
CA PRO A 740 4.47 -18.36 -35.17
C PRO A 740 4.28 -18.28 -36.69
N ALA A 741 5.34 -17.90 -37.41
CA ALA A 741 5.38 -17.94 -38.86
C ALA A 741 5.34 -19.40 -39.36
N ALA A 742 4.33 -19.72 -40.17
CA ALA A 742 4.29 -20.94 -40.96
C ALA A 742 5.52 -20.99 -41.88
N ARG A 743 6.32 -22.07 -41.76
CA ARG A 743 7.46 -22.29 -42.66
C ARG A 743 6.97 -22.59 -44.08
N PRO A 744 7.58 -22.01 -45.13
CA PRO A 744 7.39 -22.47 -46.50
C PRO A 744 8.03 -23.85 -46.67
N VAL A 745 7.29 -24.76 -47.29
CA VAL A 745 7.79 -26.09 -47.68
C VAL A 745 8.60 -25.93 -48.96
N GLU A 746 9.91 -26.16 -48.88
CA GLU A 746 10.76 -26.42 -50.04
C GLU A 746 10.83 -27.93 -50.32
N SER A 747 10.67 -28.24 -51.60
CA SER A 747 10.53 -29.57 -52.20
C SER A 747 11.86 -30.21 -52.58
N ALA A 748 12.05 -31.51 -52.28
CA ALA A 748 12.63 -32.58 -53.15
C ALA A 748 12.87 -33.88 -52.33
N PRO A 749 13.16 -35.05 -52.94
CA PRO A 749 12.29 -35.87 -53.78
C PRO A 749 12.09 -37.31 -53.20
N GLU A 750 11.00 -37.98 -53.60
CA GLU A 750 10.75 -39.43 -53.39
C GLU A 750 11.61 -40.29 -54.33
N PRO A 751 11.96 -41.57 -54.02
CA PRO A 751 11.02 -42.72 -54.08
C PRO A 751 11.35 -43.88 -53.07
N ALA A 752 10.65 -45.01 -52.87
CA ALA A 752 9.48 -45.68 -53.44
C ALA A 752 9.04 -46.84 -52.51
N LEU A 753 7.74 -47.18 -52.55
CA LEU A 753 7.09 -48.52 -52.48
C LEU A 753 7.38 -49.44 -51.26
N ALA A 754 6.46 -50.15 -50.62
CA ALA A 754 5.01 -50.35 -50.72
C ALA A 754 4.58 -51.20 -49.52
N THR A 755 3.39 -50.98 -48.95
CA THR A 755 2.29 -51.96 -48.77
C THR A 755 1.20 -51.43 -47.82
N VAL A 756 -0.04 -51.62 -48.23
CA VAL A 756 -1.34 -51.25 -47.63
C VAL A 756 -2.25 -52.49 -47.87
N PRO A 757 -3.42 -52.75 -47.24
CA PRO A 757 -4.15 -52.11 -46.11
C PRO A 757 -4.69 -53.10 -45.04
N ARG A 758 -5.31 -52.54 -43.97
CA ARG A 758 -6.74 -52.69 -43.54
C ARG A 758 -6.86 -52.20 -42.07
N GLY A 759 -7.80 -51.38 -41.62
CA GLY A 759 -8.97 -50.70 -42.18
C GLY A 759 -9.52 -49.73 -41.12
N LEU A 760 -10.14 -48.64 -41.59
CA LEU A 760 -10.95 -47.64 -40.85
C LEU A 760 -12.43 -48.08 -40.78
N PRO A 761 -13.42 -47.32 -40.22
CA PRO A 761 -13.41 -45.99 -39.56
C PRO A 761 -14.09 -46.02 -38.15
N GLY A 762 -14.10 -44.99 -37.28
CA GLY A 762 -14.60 -43.61 -37.37
C GLY A 762 -15.16 -43.27 -35.95
N ALA A 763 -14.79 -42.17 -35.31
CA ALA A 763 -15.32 -40.79 -35.39
C ALA A 763 -16.45 -40.46 -34.38
N ALA A 764 -16.18 -39.39 -33.60
CA ALA A 764 -17.08 -38.33 -33.13
C ALA A 764 -17.94 -38.48 -31.83
N SER A 765 -17.66 -37.55 -30.90
CA SER A 765 -18.56 -36.66 -30.12
C SER A 765 -19.86 -37.19 -29.46
N GLN A 766 -20.04 -36.90 -28.15
CA GLN A 766 -21.08 -35.99 -27.61
C GLN A 766 -21.24 -36.10 -26.07
N LEU A 767 -21.30 -34.93 -25.43
CA LEU A 767 -22.24 -34.44 -24.39
C LEU A 767 -22.92 -35.43 -23.41
N GLY A 768 -22.99 -35.03 -22.14
CA GLY A 768 -24.19 -35.26 -21.33
C GLY A 768 -23.99 -35.42 -19.82
N ARG A 769 -24.41 -34.40 -19.06
CA ARG A 769 -24.81 -34.48 -17.64
C ARG A 769 -25.76 -35.66 -17.40
N VAL A 770 -25.78 -36.23 -16.19
CA VAL A 770 -26.99 -36.40 -15.34
C VAL A 770 -26.56 -36.84 -13.93
N SER A 771 -27.22 -36.25 -12.95
CA SER A 771 -27.20 -36.46 -11.52
C SER A 771 -28.02 -37.67 -11.04
N GLU A 772 -27.75 -38.04 -9.80
CA GLU A 772 -28.67 -38.63 -8.80
C GLU A 772 -28.94 -40.13 -8.71
N ALA A 773 -29.01 -40.51 -7.42
CA ALA A 773 -29.69 -41.64 -6.78
C ALA A 773 -29.01 -43.01 -6.85
N VAL A 774 -28.60 -43.53 -5.68
CA VAL A 774 -29.42 -44.44 -4.85
C VAL A 774 -28.74 -44.55 -3.48
N GLY A 775 -29.48 -44.25 -2.42
CA GLY A 775 -29.10 -44.58 -1.04
C GLY A 775 -29.46 -46.02 -0.71
N VAL A 776 -28.72 -46.63 0.21
CA VAL A 776 -29.22 -47.66 1.11
C VAL A 776 -28.58 -47.45 2.48
N ASP A 777 -29.47 -47.42 3.46
CA ASP A 777 -29.29 -47.22 4.88
C ASP A 777 -28.95 -48.54 5.60
N ALA A 778 -28.62 -48.40 6.89
CA ALA A 778 -28.82 -49.35 7.97
C ALA A 778 -27.68 -50.28 8.43
N SER A 779 -27.22 -49.94 9.64
CA SER A 779 -27.23 -50.78 10.86
C SER A 779 -25.95 -51.49 11.29
N GLY A 780 -25.57 -51.26 12.56
CA GLY A 780 -24.57 -52.06 13.27
C GLY A 780 -24.01 -51.42 14.54
N GLN A 781 -24.84 -51.13 15.55
CA GLN A 781 -24.36 -50.96 16.93
C GLN A 781 -23.92 -52.32 17.50
N SER A 782 -22.79 -52.38 18.21
CA SER A 782 -22.69 -52.71 19.64
C SER A 782 -21.39 -53.45 20.06
N ALA A 783 -20.72 -52.83 21.03
CA ALA A 783 -20.11 -53.36 22.25
C ALA A 783 -18.89 -54.33 22.28
N VAL A 784 -17.82 -53.82 22.92
CA VAL A 784 -17.07 -54.33 24.09
C VAL A 784 -16.53 -55.77 24.07
N THR A 785 -15.19 -55.94 24.19
CA THR A 785 -14.47 -56.67 25.29
C THR A 785 -12.97 -56.87 24.97
N GLY A 786 -12.10 -56.71 26.00
CA GLY A 786 -10.96 -57.62 26.24
C GLY A 786 -9.53 -57.24 25.76
N THR A 787 -8.70 -56.76 26.69
CA THR A 787 -7.21 -56.75 26.74
C THR A 787 -6.58 -58.17 26.77
N PRO A 788 -5.23 -58.40 26.82
CA PRO A 788 -4.02 -57.56 26.56
C PRO A 788 -2.92 -58.27 25.70
N GLY A 789 -1.82 -57.57 25.36
CA GLY A 789 -0.47 -58.20 25.36
C GLY A 789 0.57 -57.83 24.27
N VAL A 790 1.70 -57.29 24.76
CA VAL A 790 3.10 -57.50 24.34
C VAL A 790 3.74 -56.53 23.33
N ALA A 791 4.84 -55.91 23.82
CA ALA A 791 5.81 -55.02 23.16
C ALA A 791 6.91 -55.76 22.37
N PRO A 792 7.80 -55.04 21.65
CA PRO A 792 9.17 -54.78 22.17
C PRO A 792 9.69 -53.35 21.86
N THR A 793 10.17 -52.55 22.84
CA THR A 793 11.54 -52.37 23.40
C THR A 793 12.63 -51.71 22.53
N GLY A 794 13.21 -50.63 23.08
CA GLY A 794 14.51 -49.98 22.78
C GLY A 794 14.52 -48.52 23.28
N VAL A 795 14.70 -48.17 24.57
CA VAL A 795 15.94 -47.93 25.39
C VAL A 795 17.00 -47.08 24.62
N VAL A 796 17.56 -45.94 25.06
CA VAL A 796 18.30 -45.53 26.30
C VAL A 796 18.42 -43.98 26.32
N SER A 797 17.88 -43.23 27.31
CA SER A 797 18.46 -42.65 28.55
C SER A 797 19.13 -41.26 28.48
N GLU A 798 18.55 -40.33 29.25
CA GLU A 798 19.17 -39.12 29.83
C GLU A 798 20.18 -39.46 30.94
N VAL A 799 21.07 -38.50 31.25
CA VAL A 799 21.66 -38.30 32.59
C VAL A 799 21.74 -36.79 32.86
N GLY A 800 21.05 -36.33 33.90
CA GLY A 800 21.22 -35.00 34.49
C GLY A 800 22.22 -34.99 35.66
N ARG A 801 22.59 -33.79 36.13
CA ARG A 801 22.96 -33.52 37.54
C ARG A 801 23.04 -32.02 37.84
N HIS A 802 22.30 -31.63 38.89
CA HIS A 802 22.46 -30.40 39.69
C HIS A 802 23.68 -30.47 40.62
N ALA A 803 24.25 -29.31 40.97
CA ALA A 803 24.70 -28.98 42.33
C ALA A 803 24.95 -27.45 42.47
N GLU A 804 24.69 -26.95 43.67
CA GLU A 804 24.62 -25.55 44.09
C GLU A 804 25.59 -25.31 45.28
N VAL A 805 25.91 -24.03 45.56
CA VAL A 805 26.32 -23.41 46.86
C VAL A 805 27.79 -22.97 47.11
N ALA A 806 27.87 -21.67 47.50
CA ALA A 806 28.78 -20.93 48.40
C ALA A 806 30.08 -20.26 47.90
N GLY A 807 30.23 -18.97 48.26
CA GLY A 807 31.39 -18.11 48.04
C GLY A 807 32.21 -17.79 49.30
N VAL A 808 33.16 -16.85 49.16
CA VAL A 808 33.66 -15.81 50.11
C VAL A 808 35.09 -15.33 49.71
N ASP A 809 35.22 -14.00 49.60
CA ASP A 809 36.34 -13.03 49.79
C ASP A 809 37.78 -13.21 49.22
N GLY A 810 38.16 -12.26 48.35
CA GLY A 810 38.99 -11.09 48.74
C GLY A 810 40.52 -11.14 48.66
N SER A 811 41.13 -10.48 47.64
CA SER A 811 42.36 -9.67 47.74
C SER A 811 42.81 -9.09 46.38
N GLY A 812 42.97 -7.77 46.26
CA GLY A 812 43.87 -7.13 45.25
C GLY A 812 45.30 -6.98 45.83
N PRO A 813 46.21 -6.13 45.31
CA PRO A 813 46.25 -5.38 44.03
C PRO A 813 47.61 -5.51 43.27
N ALA A 814 47.73 -5.06 42.01
CA ALA A 814 48.99 -4.54 41.41
C ALA A 814 48.76 -3.91 40.03
N ALA A 815 49.63 -2.95 39.67
CA ALA A 815 49.40 -1.86 38.74
C ALA A 815 50.26 -1.89 37.45
N LEU A 816 49.70 -1.33 36.36
CA LEU A 816 50.31 -0.58 35.23
C LEU A 816 51.35 -1.27 34.30
N PRO A 817 51.67 -0.71 33.10
CA PRO A 817 50.85 0.03 32.11
C PRO A 817 51.07 -0.50 30.66
N HIS A 818 50.08 -0.38 29.76
CA HIS A 818 50.36 -0.37 28.31
C HIS A 818 49.38 0.51 27.53
N GLN A 819 49.96 1.21 26.55
CA GLN A 819 49.41 2.23 25.65
C GLN A 819 48.18 1.76 24.84
N PRO A 820 47.26 2.67 24.45
CA PRO A 820 46.40 2.46 23.30
C PRO A 820 46.90 3.26 22.08
N SER A 821 47.19 2.54 21.01
CA SER A 821 47.21 3.04 19.63
C SER A 821 45.76 3.18 19.13
N GLY A 822 45.44 4.34 18.56
CA GLY A 822 44.08 4.74 18.21
C GLY A 822 43.51 4.14 16.93
N LEU A 823 42.18 4.23 16.83
CA LEU A 823 41.39 4.23 15.60
C LEU A 823 40.23 5.22 15.81
N GLY A 824 40.12 6.18 14.89
CA GLY A 824 39.25 7.34 14.99
C GLY A 824 37.90 7.15 14.33
N THR A 825 36.85 7.55 15.03
CA THR A 825 35.55 7.95 14.50
C THR A 825 35.44 9.47 14.63
N ALA A 826 35.17 10.15 13.52
CA ALA A 826 35.15 11.61 13.45
C ALA A 826 33.85 12.17 14.05
N ALA A 827 33.90 12.58 15.31
CA ALA A 827 32.94 13.51 15.90
C ALA A 827 33.62 14.89 16.01
N ALA A 828 33.01 15.90 15.40
CA ALA A 828 33.47 17.28 15.49
C ALA A 828 33.42 17.78 16.95
N ARG A 829 34.56 18.20 17.50
CA ARG A 829 34.61 19.10 18.66
C ARG A 829 35.58 20.25 18.43
N LEU A 830 35.02 21.44 18.66
CA LEU A 830 35.60 22.77 18.63
C LEU A 830 36.85 22.89 19.53
N LYS A 831 37.85 23.65 19.06
CA LYS A 831 38.99 24.10 19.88
C LYS A 831 38.64 25.40 20.64
N PRO A 832 39.22 25.62 21.84
CA PRO A 832 39.04 26.83 22.62
C PRO A 832 40.07 27.91 22.24
N VAL A 833 39.69 29.18 22.30
CA VAL A 833 40.64 30.31 22.39
C VAL A 833 40.13 31.32 23.41
N ASP A 834 41.12 31.78 24.18
CA ASP A 834 41.15 32.62 25.36
C ASP A 834 40.48 34.01 25.31
N GLU A 835 40.27 34.50 26.53
CA GLU A 835 39.83 35.82 26.96
C GLU A 835 40.57 37.00 26.31
N SER A 836 39.85 38.07 25.96
CA SER A 836 40.13 39.43 26.51
C SER A 836 39.14 40.49 25.99
N SER A 837 38.88 41.46 26.88
CA SER A 837 38.35 42.81 26.65
C SER A 837 36.82 43.05 26.56
N ALA A 838 36.26 43.39 27.73
CA ALA A 838 35.18 44.39 27.89
C ALA A 838 35.67 45.78 27.42
N PRO A 839 34.83 46.81 27.14
CA PRO A 839 33.72 47.33 27.99
C PRO A 839 32.46 47.69 27.15
N SER A 840 31.29 48.18 27.59
CA SER A 840 30.84 49.00 28.73
C SER A 840 29.29 48.98 28.72
N ARG A 841 28.64 49.01 29.90
CA ARG A 841 27.22 49.43 30.05
C ARG A 841 27.10 50.98 30.02
N PRO A 842 25.91 51.55 29.73
CA PRO A 842 24.94 51.94 30.79
C PRO A 842 23.50 51.45 30.46
N SER A 843 22.70 50.91 31.40
CA SER A 843 21.67 51.60 32.25
C SER A 843 20.61 52.37 31.45
N ALA A 844 19.29 52.34 31.67
CA ALA A 844 18.41 51.84 32.74
C ALA A 844 16.94 52.17 32.34
N VAL A 845 15.95 51.43 32.89
CA VAL A 845 14.53 51.83 33.16
C VAL A 845 13.67 52.13 31.90
N ASP A 846 12.51 51.54 31.66
CA ASP A 846 11.27 51.64 32.45
C ASP A 846 10.17 50.66 31.96
N SER A 847 9.21 50.46 32.86
CA SER A 847 7.86 49.90 32.77
C SER A 847 7.09 49.91 31.44
N GLY A 848 6.21 48.92 31.29
CA GLY A 848 4.97 49.07 30.49
C GLY A 848 4.48 47.80 29.80
N LYS A 849 3.36 47.24 30.26
CA LYS A 849 2.45 46.45 29.43
C LYS A 849 2.02 47.29 28.21
N PRO A 850 1.70 46.66 27.07
CA PRO A 850 0.31 46.72 26.57
C PRO A 850 -0.12 45.39 25.92
N SER A 851 -1.31 44.82 26.17
CA SER A 851 -2.65 45.22 25.74
C SER A 851 -2.82 45.37 24.22
N ILE A 852 -3.61 44.43 23.69
CA ILE A 852 -4.33 44.34 22.40
C ILE A 852 -4.78 45.70 21.84
N PRO A 853 -4.79 45.86 20.50
CA PRO A 853 -5.84 46.62 19.83
C PRO A 853 -6.69 45.76 18.86
N ARG A 854 -8.01 45.87 19.06
CA ARG A 854 -9.05 45.59 18.07
C ARG A 854 -9.25 46.82 17.17
N GLY A 855 -9.72 46.58 15.94
CA GLY A 855 -10.39 47.56 15.07
C GLY A 855 -9.86 47.45 13.63
N PHE A 856 -10.66 47.41 12.55
CA PHE A 856 -12.04 47.84 12.34
C PHE A 856 -12.68 47.11 11.14
N SER A 857 -14.00 47.15 11.15
CA SER A 857 -15.04 46.69 10.23
C SER A 857 -15.05 47.20 8.79
N GLY A 858 -15.67 46.42 7.88
CA GLY A 858 -16.88 46.88 7.16
C GLY A 858 -16.90 46.76 5.63
N LEU A 859 -17.88 45.96 5.12
CA LEU A 859 -18.72 46.11 3.89
C LEU A 859 -18.01 46.31 2.52
N GLY A 860 -18.36 45.67 1.40
CA GLY A 860 -19.51 44.85 1.03
C GLY A 860 -19.41 44.41 -0.45
N THR A 861 -20.37 43.57 -0.83
CA THR A 861 -20.79 43.08 -2.15
C THR A 861 -20.44 43.91 -3.40
N ALA A 862 -19.90 43.25 -4.43
CA ALA A 862 -20.31 43.41 -5.83
C ALA A 862 -19.91 42.19 -6.67
N ALA A 863 -20.91 41.49 -7.20
CA ALA A 863 -20.77 40.41 -8.17
C ALA A 863 -20.43 40.97 -9.57
N ALA A 864 -19.50 40.33 -10.28
CA ALA A 864 -19.31 40.51 -11.71
C ALA A 864 -19.52 39.16 -12.41
N ARG A 865 -20.65 39.04 -13.10
CA ARG A 865 -20.97 37.96 -14.03
C ARG A 865 -20.11 38.13 -15.29
N VAL A 866 -19.45 37.06 -15.73
CA VAL A 866 -18.92 36.95 -17.09
C VAL A 866 -19.79 35.95 -17.85
N THR A 867 -20.46 36.45 -18.88
CA THR A 867 -21.36 35.74 -19.80
C THR A 867 -20.54 35.05 -20.91
N PRO A 868 -20.92 33.85 -21.41
CA PRO A 868 -20.18 33.15 -22.47
C PRO A 868 -20.52 33.70 -23.87
N PRO A 869 -19.66 33.48 -24.89
CA PRO A 869 -19.94 33.94 -26.25
C PRO A 869 -20.80 32.94 -27.04
N THR A 870 -21.91 33.44 -27.57
CA THR A 870 -22.76 32.82 -28.59
C THR A 870 -22.14 32.95 -29.98
N ARG A 871 -22.02 31.83 -30.71
CA ARG A 871 -21.78 31.80 -32.16
C ARG A 871 -23.10 32.04 -32.90
N THR A 872 -23.20 33.12 -33.65
CA THR A 872 -24.25 33.35 -34.66
C THR A 872 -23.76 32.91 -36.04
N ALA A 873 -24.62 32.17 -36.73
CA ALA A 873 -24.50 31.77 -38.12
C ALA A 873 -24.62 32.98 -39.07
N GLU A 874 -23.78 33.00 -40.11
CA GLU A 874 -23.96 33.87 -41.27
C GLU A 874 -24.48 33.07 -42.46
N VAL A 875 -25.46 33.69 -43.12
CA VAL A 875 -26.21 33.24 -44.27
C VAL A 875 -25.42 33.53 -45.55
N VAL A 876 -25.43 32.56 -46.46
CA VAL A 876 -24.92 32.61 -47.83
C VAL A 876 -25.68 33.64 -48.67
N ALA A 877 -24.94 34.51 -49.36
CA ALA A 877 -25.39 35.22 -50.56
C ALA A 877 -24.57 34.74 -51.77
N GLY A 878 -25.27 34.39 -52.84
CA GLY A 878 -24.74 33.58 -53.95
C GLY A 878 -23.89 34.32 -54.98
N HIS A 879 -23.12 33.52 -55.73
CA HIS A 879 -23.35 33.28 -57.15
C HIS A 879 -22.78 31.93 -57.57
#